data_AF-K2EF17-F1
#
_entry.id   AF-K2EF17-F1
#
_cell.length_a   1.000
_cell.length_b   1.000
_cell.length_c   1.000
_cell.angle_alpha   90.00
_cell.angle_beta   90.00
_cell.angle_gamma   90.00
#
_symmetry.space_group_name_H-M   'P 1'
#
loop_
_entity.id
_entity.type
_entity.pdbx_description
1 polymer ?
#
loop_
_entity_poly.entity_id
_entity_poly.type
_entity_poly.pdbx_seq_one_letter_code
_entity_poly.pdbx_strand_id
1 'polypeptide(L)'
;MLHGEVRSYYWNGQLQSEQAYLSGKPCGAAKSYYESGQLKEEAQYDEGLLTGEVVQYYENGNKAAIFPHKAGQVDGMAFSWFPSGALNMERLFKGGKLHGDGKNPALIAYDEERNIIEVLDFRNGEPTGLHVCYYPSGAEKYRLFYKNGKKDGKEQFFNDQGALLGEGEYLDGAPKNRHWRTHLNGALAYQANFNSDGVLLEPIVEYNEDGQKLREFFVLGDRFNGPYYEWYDTGIAKVEYSYQEGEYEGSQKEYYPSGQLKVSSFYKDQKRHGLHEEWYDNGVLARRVHFAYGLKDGQMGEWYSNGNSKIDAYFQKDSPDGVQSEWFEDGQLKRRAEFASGLKEGWHREWNEGGELLFETFFDQDLMDGTMLTWWNRDQVKTSFLFEKGKKQGTHKWFYKNGKPERVVSYRDDLQEGEGLAWYPDGTLQLVQFFQGGLPTGEHRFYFPKDGANQERLAHLFHYDMQGKLHGEEKVFYTDGSLQAVISYCHGLMDGKRQIFDPDGTLKEEANYNRGELKGKFFQKLPDGQEVVTYYEKNLKHGPHCIFYPPNNMMEKVKALEANYQNDRLEGVVIEYLENGQKVVETPYVHGMKEGTAKIFGGTATILTTIDFYGDKRNGMTIEYYPNGALYRETYYFEDRKEGEERSYHKNGNLASVFPYENDQLNGLAQSWNKKGFLVFEAEYVDGLRHGKFCKYYEDGKLLLEETFVADQLEGEKRKYNKEGAMTVSLYEGGKLLKTVH
;
A
#
# COMPACT_ATOMS: atom_id res chain seq x y z
N MET A 1 -35.55 -17.89 43.60
CA MET A 1 -35.15 -18.74 44.74
C MET A 1 -35.47 -20.17 44.36
N LEU A 2 -34.48 -21.07 44.36
CA LEU A 2 -34.65 -22.44 43.87
C LEU A 2 -35.56 -23.25 44.82
N HIS A 3 -36.49 -24.02 44.27
CA HIS A 3 -37.39 -24.89 45.01
C HIS A 3 -37.68 -26.13 44.15
N GLY A 4 -37.53 -27.34 44.73
CA GLY A 4 -37.64 -28.61 44.02
C GLY A 4 -36.29 -29.19 43.58
N GLU A 5 -36.34 -30.26 42.79
CA GLU A 5 -35.15 -30.95 42.26
C GLU A 5 -34.50 -30.15 41.13
N VAL A 6 -33.19 -29.93 41.23
CA VAL A 6 -32.38 -29.23 40.23
C VAL A 6 -31.36 -30.22 39.69
N ARG A 7 -31.29 -30.32 38.35
CA ARG A 7 -30.29 -31.12 37.65
C ARG A 7 -29.39 -30.22 36.82
N SER A 8 -28.08 -30.47 36.86
CA SER A 8 -27.11 -29.85 35.96
C SER A 8 -26.54 -30.89 35.00
N TYR A 9 -26.12 -30.45 33.83
CA TYR A 9 -25.61 -31.31 32.76
C TYR A 9 -24.27 -30.80 32.26
N TYR A 10 -23.38 -31.71 31.90
CA TYR A 10 -22.16 -31.38 31.18
C TYR A 10 -22.48 -30.87 29.77
N TRP A 11 -21.49 -30.24 29.12
CA TRP A 11 -21.64 -29.73 27.75
C TRP A 11 -22.00 -30.84 26.74
N ASN A 12 -21.66 -32.10 27.04
CA ASN A 12 -21.98 -33.29 26.24
C ASN A 12 -23.40 -33.84 26.49
N GLY A 13 -24.21 -33.19 27.34
CA GLY A 13 -25.59 -33.57 27.66
C GLY A 13 -25.73 -34.64 28.75
N GLN A 14 -24.64 -35.18 29.29
CA GLN A 14 -24.72 -36.14 30.40
C GLN A 14 -25.02 -35.46 31.73
N LEU A 15 -25.75 -36.15 32.61
CA LEU A 15 -26.10 -35.64 33.94
C LEU A 15 -24.83 -35.39 34.75
N GLN A 16 -24.67 -34.18 35.27
CA GLN A 16 -23.51 -33.76 36.07
C GLN A 16 -23.84 -33.78 37.56
N SER A 17 -25.02 -33.29 37.95
CA SER A 17 -25.47 -33.33 39.34
C SER A 17 -26.98 -33.27 39.47
N GLU A 18 -27.48 -33.77 40.59
CA GLU A 18 -28.87 -33.66 41.04
C GLU A 18 -28.92 -33.28 42.52
N GLN A 19 -29.74 -32.26 42.85
CA GLN A 19 -29.88 -31.73 44.20
C GLN A 19 -31.30 -31.16 44.38
N ALA A 20 -31.97 -31.53 45.47
CA ALA A 20 -33.22 -30.87 45.86
C ALA A 20 -32.96 -29.59 46.67
N TYR A 21 -33.78 -28.56 46.44
CA TYR A 21 -33.73 -27.28 47.16
C TYR A 21 -35.07 -26.97 47.81
N LEU A 22 -35.04 -26.44 49.04
CA LEU A 22 -36.20 -25.90 49.75
C LEU A 22 -35.91 -24.44 50.11
N SER A 23 -36.68 -23.52 49.54
CA SER A 23 -36.54 -22.07 49.77
C SER A 23 -35.11 -21.54 49.54
N GLY A 24 -34.48 -22.02 48.47
CA GLY A 24 -33.13 -21.62 48.05
C GLY A 24 -31.99 -22.31 48.77
N LYS A 25 -32.26 -23.19 49.74
CA LYS A 25 -31.24 -23.98 50.45
C LYS A 25 -31.24 -25.44 49.98
N PRO A 26 -30.07 -26.06 49.76
CA PRO A 26 -29.98 -27.51 49.51
C PRO A 26 -30.65 -28.32 50.62
N CYS A 27 -31.42 -29.35 50.25
CA CYS A 27 -32.05 -30.28 51.18
C CYS A 27 -32.14 -31.68 50.56
N GLY A 28 -32.13 -32.73 51.39
CA GLY A 28 -32.25 -34.11 50.93
C GLY A 28 -30.97 -34.65 50.28
N ALA A 29 -31.12 -35.75 49.54
CA ALA A 29 -30.01 -36.40 48.87
C ALA A 29 -29.48 -35.56 47.70
N ALA A 30 -28.17 -35.58 47.53
CA ALA A 30 -27.43 -34.94 46.46
C ALA A 30 -26.54 -35.97 45.80
N LYS A 31 -26.50 -35.97 44.46
CA LYS A 31 -25.56 -36.80 43.71
C LYS A 31 -24.84 -35.99 42.65
N SER A 32 -23.58 -36.32 42.42
CA SER A 32 -22.85 -35.84 41.25
C SER A 32 -22.20 -37.00 40.51
N TYR A 33 -21.94 -36.80 39.22
CA TYR A 33 -21.47 -37.82 38.30
C TYR A 33 -20.25 -37.31 37.53
N TYR A 34 -19.41 -38.24 37.07
CA TYR A 34 -18.34 -37.96 36.11
C TYR A 34 -18.92 -37.70 34.71
N GLU A 35 -18.12 -37.14 33.80
CA GLU A 35 -18.50 -36.99 32.38
C GLU A 35 -18.76 -38.32 31.65
N SER A 36 -18.39 -39.45 32.24
CA SER A 36 -18.72 -40.81 31.79
C SER A 36 -20.09 -41.31 32.26
N GLY A 37 -20.76 -40.57 33.15
CA GLY A 37 -22.04 -40.92 33.74
C GLY A 37 -21.92 -41.80 34.99
N GLN A 38 -20.71 -42.21 35.39
CA GLN A 38 -20.50 -42.92 36.65
C GLN A 38 -20.69 -42.00 37.85
N LEU A 39 -21.23 -42.55 38.94
CA LEU A 39 -21.44 -41.83 40.19
C LEU A 39 -20.09 -41.35 40.75
N LYS A 40 -20.00 -40.06 41.09
CA LYS A 40 -18.81 -39.41 41.61
C LYS A 40 -18.91 -39.10 43.09
N GLU A 41 -20.07 -38.63 43.54
CA GLU A 41 -20.31 -38.27 44.93
C GLU A 41 -21.78 -38.43 45.31
N GLU A 42 -22.03 -38.88 46.53
CA GLU A 42 -23.32 -38.85 47.20
C GLU A 42 -23.21 -38.09 48.52
N ALA A 43 -24.17 -37.22 48.81
CA ALA A 43 -24.23 -36.44 50.03
C ALA A 43 -25.68 -36.25 50.48
N GLN A 44 -25.88 -35.83 51.75
CA GLN A 44 -27.18 -35.39 52.24
C GLN A 44 -27.10 -33.99 52.83
N TYR A 45 -28.12 -33.19 52.56
CA TYR A 45 -28.26 -31.84 53.08
C TYR A 45 -29.50 -31.71 53.97
N ASP A 46 -29.36 -31.01 55.09
CA ASP A 46 -30.46 -30.58 55.94
C ASP A 46 -30.34 -29.08 56.20
N GLU A 47 -31.41 -28.34 55.89
CA GLU A 47 -31.46 -26.85 55.91
C GLU A 47 -30.23 -26.14 55.29
N GLY A 48 -29.67 -26.69 54.21
CA GLY A 48 -28.50 -26.14 53.51
C GLY A 48 -27.15 -26.54 54.07
N LEU A 49 -27.10 -27.39 55.09
CA LEU A 49 -25.86 -27.90 55.70
C LEU A 49 -25.70 -29.40 55.39
N LEU A 50 -24.47 -29.82 55.13
CA LEU A 50 -24.14 -31.25 54.99
C LEU A 50 -24.42 -32.00 56.30
N THR A 51 -25.06 -33.17 56.17
CA THR A 51 -25.38 -34.07 57.27
C THR A 51 -25.20 -35.52 56.82
N GLY A 52 -24.87 -36.42 57.72
CA GLY A 52 -24.63 -37.83 57.38
C GLY A 52 -23.30 -38.03 56.65
N GLU A 53 -23.18 -39.08 55.84
CA GLU A 53 -21.94 -39.40 55.13
C GLU A 53 -21.90 -38.76 53.74
N VAL A 54 -20.80 -38.09 53.43
CA VAL A 54 -20.44 -37.76 52.04
C VAL A 54 -19.56 -38.88 51.51
N VAL A 55 -20.04 -39.59 50.50
CA VAL A 55 -19.35 -40.71 49.88
C VAL A 55 -18.87 -40.30 48.50
N GLN A 56 -17.57 -40.39 48.27
CA GLN A 56 -16.94 -40.14 46.97
C GLN A 56 -16.52 -41.45 46.33
N TYR A 57 -16.55 -41.50 45.01
CA TYR A 57 -16.26 -42.66 44.20
C TYR A 57 -15.19 -42.33 43.17
N TYR A 58 -14.39 -43.32 42.81
CA TYR A 58 -13.56 -43.29 41.62
C TYR A 58 -14.41 -43.59 40.38
N GLU A 59 -13.91 -43.20 39.21
CA GLU A 59 -14.54 -43.51 37.91
C GLU A 59 -14.46 -45.00 37.52
N ASN A 60 -13.92 -45.86 38.38
CA ASN A 60 -14.05 -47.31 38.25
C ASN A 60 -15.17 -47.91 39.13
N GLY A 61 -15.93 -47.06 39.84
CA GLY A 61 -17.03 -47.43 40.72
C GLY A 61 -16.63 -47.77 42.16
N ASN A 62 -15.34 -47.92 42.48
CA ASN A 62 -14.88 -48.14 43.85
C ASN A 62 -15.04 -46.86 44.69
N LYS A 63 -15.29 -47.00 45.99
CA LYS A 63 -15.30 -45.86 46.91
C LYS A 63 -13.91 -45.22 46.96
N ALA A 64 -13.84 -43.90 46.82
CA ALA A 64 -12.65 -43.09 46.96
C ALA A 64 -12.50 -42.53 48.38
N ALA A 65 -13.59 -42.04 48.97
CA ALA A 65 -13.59 -41.53 50.33
C ALA A 65 -14.98 -41.54 50.98
N ILE A 66 -15.00 -41.56 52.32
CA ILE A 66 -16.20 -41.33 53.13
C ILE A 66 -15.84 -40.25 54.17
N PHE A 67 -16.65 -39.20 54.23
CA PHE A 67 -16.52 -38.11 55.21
C PHE A 67 -17.83 -37.95 55.99
N PRO A 68 -17.88 -38.32 57.27
CA PRO A 68 -19.05 -38.09 58.10
C PRO A 68 -19.18 -36.60 58.43
N HIS A 69 -20.37 -36.04 58.24
CA HIS A 69 -20.68 -34.65 58.48
C HIS A 69 -21.80 -34.51 59.53
N LYS A 70 -21.63 -33.54 60.43
CA LYS A 70 -22.63 -33.11 61.39
C LYS A 70 -22.73 -31.60 61.40
N ALA A 71 -23.91 -31.06 61.13
CA ALA A 71 -24.17 -29.63 61.04
C ALA A 71 -23.18 -28.88 60.11
N GLY A 72 -22.88 -29.47 58.95
CA GLY A 72 -22.02 -28.89 57.92
C GLY A 72 -20.52 -29.06 58.12
N GLN A 73 -20.06 -29.66 59.23
CA GLN A 73 -18.63 -29.91 59.49
C GLN A 73 -18.33 -31.40 59.46
N VAL A 74 -17.13 -31.78 58.99
CA VAL A 74 -16.65 -33.17 59.10
C VAL A 74 -16.47 -33.52 60.57
N ASP A 75 -17.17 -34.53 61.05
CA ASP A 75 -17.16 -34.97 62.45
C ASP A 75 -17.37 -36.48 62.52
N GLY A 76 -16.37 -37.20 63.04
CA GLY A 76 -16.31 -38.65 63.04
C GLY A 76 -15.12 -39.21 62.23
N MET A 77 -15.14 -40.53 62.02
CA MET A 77 -14.08 -41.24 61.29
C MET A 77 -14.30 -41.14 59.79
N ALA A 78 -13.35 -40.52 59.10
CA ALA A 78 -13.28 -40.44 57.66
C ALA A 78 -12.28 -41.47 57.11
N PHE A 79 -12.59 -41.98 55.92
CA PHE A 79 -11.81 -43.02 55.27
C PHE A 79 -11.51 -42.61 53.83
N SER A 80 -10.37 -43.04 53.31
CA SER A 80 -10.02 -42.88 51.89
C SER A 80 -9.33 -44.14 51.39
N TRP A 81 -9.59 -44.51 50.14
CA TRP A 81 -9.08 -45.74 49.53
C TRP A 81 -8.26 -45.41 48.29
N PHE A 82 -7.46 -46.36 47.82
CA PHE A 82 -6.84 -46.33 46.50
C PHE A 82 -7.86 -46.69 45.41
N PRO A 83 -7.58 -46.38 44.13
CA PRO A 83 -8.42 -46.85 43.03
C PRO A 83 -8.61 -48.38 43.00
N SER A 84 -7.63 -49.14 43.49
CA SER A 84 -7.71 -50.60 43.64
C SER A 84 -8.76 -51.07 44.68
N GLY A 85 -9.23 -50.17 45.55
CA GLY A 85 -10.15 -50.45 46.64
C GLY A 85 -9.46 -50.79 47.98
N ALA A 86 -8.12 -50.85 48.00
CA ALA A 86 -7.35 -50.95 49.23
C ALA A 86 -7.50 -49.68 50.08
N LEU A 87 -7.59 -49.81 51.40
CA LEU A 87 -7.69 -48.65 52.30
C LEU A 87 -6.36 -47.89 52.28
N ASN A 88 -6.43 -46.58 52.04
CA ASN A 88 -5.28 -45.68 51.96
C ASN A 88 -5.12 -44.89 53.26
N MET A 89 -6.20 -44.39 53.84
CA MET A 89 -6.11 -43.49 54.98
C MET A 89 -7.33 -43.51 55.88
N GLU A 90 -7.08 -43.46 57.18
CA GLU A 90 -8.06 -43.24 58.25
C GLU A 90 -7.79 -41.88 58.89
N ARG A 91 -8.84 -41.08 59.09
CA ARG A 91 -8.75 -39.75 59.68
C ARG A 91 -9.88 -39.50 60.66
N LEU A 92 -9.57 -39.17 61.92
CA LEU A 92 -10.56 -38.82 62.92
C LEU A 92 -10.74 -37.30 63.02
N PHE A 93 -11.97 -36.84 62.79
CA PHE A 93 -12.34 -35.43 62.89
C PHE A 93 -13.26 -35.16 64.07
N LYS A 94 -13.15 -33.96 64.65
CA LYS A 94 -14.09 -33.40 65.63
C LYS A 94 -14.27 -31.92 65.35
N GLY A 95 -15.49 -31.48 65.06
CA GLY A 95 -15.80 -30.09 64.70
C GLY A 95 -14.99 -29.57 63.50
N GLY A 96 -14.82 -30.40 62.47
CA GLY A 96 -14.11 -30.06 61.23
C GLY A 96 -12.58 -30.09 61.29
N LYS A 97 -11.98 -30.43 62.44
CA LYS A 97 -10.51 -30.50 62.61
C LYS A 97 -10.06 -31.92 62.96
N LEU A 98 -8.87 -32.31 62.50
CA LEU A 98 -8.25 -33.57 62.92
C LEU A 98 -8.08 -33.58 64.45
N HIS A 99 -8.57 -34.64 65.09
CA HIS A 99 -8.60 -34.76 66.54
C HIS A 99 -8.64 -36.23 66.97
N GLY A 100 -7.53 -36.74 67.49
CA GLY A 100 -7.47 -38.08 68.05
C GLY A 100 -8.20 -38.18 69.39
N ASP A 101 -8.66 -39.37 69.75
CA ASP A 101 -9.42 -39.62 70.99
C ASP A 101 -8.53 -40.09 72.16
N GLY A 102 -7.21 -40.11 71.95
CA GLY A 102 -6.21 -40.58 72.92
C GLY A 102 -6.02 -42.09 72.97
N LYS A 103 -6.86 -42.87 72.27
CA LYS A 103 -6.68 -44.32 72.04
C LYS A 103 -6.21 -44.58 70.62
N ASN A 104 -6.74 -43.85 69.66
CA ASN A 104 -6.43 -43.92 68.24
C ASN A 104 -5.84 -42.57 67.78
N PRO A 105 -4.77 -42.60 66.96
CA PRO A 105 -4.23 -41.39 66.37
C PRO A 105 -5.25 -40.79 65.37
N ALA A 106 -5.20 -39.47 65.21
CA ALA A 106 -6.11 -38.81 64.29
C ALA A 106 -5.83 -39.11 62.81
N LEU A 107 -4.64 -39.59 62.44
CA LEU A 107 -4.27 -39.96 61.08
C LEU A 107 -3.47 -41.27 61.09
N ILE A 108 -3.92 -42.22 60.26
CA ILE A 108 -3.15 -43.42 59.88
C ILE A 108 -3.22 -43.53 58.36
N ALA A 109 -2.07 -43.66 57.70
CA ALA A 109 -1.98 -43.93 56.27
C ALA A 109 -1.39 -45.32 56.01
N TYR A 110 -1.82 -45.93 54.92
CA TYR A 110 -1.45 -47.27 54.51
C TYR A 110 -0.95 -47.27 53.06
N ASP A 111 -0.11 -48.24 52.71
CA ASP A 111 0.13 -48.60 51.31
C ASP A 111 -0.98 -49.52 50.76
N GLU A 112 -0.89 -49.89 49.47
CA GLU A 112 -1.89 -50.77 48.83
C GLU A 112 -1.93 -52.20 49.41
N GLU A 113 -0.86 -52.64 50.09
CA GLU A 113 -0.77 -53.94 50.77
C GLU A 113 -1.32 -53.90 52.21
N ARG A 114 -1.80 -52.72 52.64
CA ARG A 114 -2.36 -52.46 53.98
C ARG A 114 -1.29 -52.41 55.09
N ASN A 115 -0.03 -52.17 54.74
CA ASN A 115 1.00 -51.83 55.71
C ASN A 115 0.86 -50.36 56.12
N ILE A 116 1.06 -50.05 57.39
CA ILE A 116 1.02 -48.66 57.88
C ILE A 116 2.27 -47.93 57.41
N ILE A 117 2.10 -46.80 56.70
CA ILE A 117 3.21 -45.99 56.19
C ILE A 117 3.34 -44.63 56.89
N GLU A 118 2.31 -44.18 57.60
CA GLU A 118 2.34 -42.95 58.38
C GLU A 118 1.35 -42.99 59.54
N VAL A 119 1.78 -42.49 60.69
CA VAL A 119 0.93 -42.30 61.87
C VAL A 119 1.21 -40.92 62.46
N LEU A 120 0.16 -40.12 62.63
CA LEU A 120 0.26 -38.80 63.26
C LEU A 120 -1.02 -38.49 64.04
N ASP A 121 -0.87 -38.07 65.29
CA ASP A 121 -1.99 -37.63 66.11
C ASP A 121 -2.15 -36.11 66.08
N PHE A 122 -3.38 -35.64 66.32
CA PHE A 122 -3.74 -34.23 66.31
C PHE A 122 -4.67 -33.91 67.48
N ARG A 123 -4.57 -32.69 68.01
CA ARG A 123 -5.56 -32.13 68.95
C ARG A 123 -6.03 -30.80 68.41
N ASN A 124 -7.31 -30.71 68.10
CA ASN A 124 -7.94 -29.51 67.55
C ASN A 124 -7.25 -28.98 66.27
N GLY A 125 -6.77 -29.89 65.42
CA GLY A 125 -6.10 -29.57 64.16
C GLY A 125 -4.58 -29.34 64.26
N GLU A 126 -4.01 -29.30 65.47
CA GLU A 126 -2.57 -29.16 65.68
C GLU A 126 -1.93 -30.54 65.89
N PRO A 127 -0.79 -30.85 65.22
CA PRO A 127 -0.11 -32.13 65.41
C PRO A 127 0.40 -32.27 66.85
N THR A 128 0.31 -33.48 67.40
CA THR A 128 0.78 -33.80 68.74
C THR A 128 1.25 -35.24 68.81
N GLY A 129 2.15 -35.53 69.76
CA GLY A 129 2.63 -36.87 69.97
C GLY A 129 3.66 -37.28 68.91
N LEU A 130 3.88 -38.59 68.81
CA LEU A 130 4.89 -39.14 67.92
C LEU A 130 4.35 -39.23 66.48
N HIS A 131 5.01 -38.54 65.56
CA HIS A 131 4.89 -38.72 64.12
C HIS A 131 5.88 -39.81 63.70
N VAL A 132 5.40 -40.83 63.01
CA VAL A 132 6.26 -41.87 62.43
C VAL A 132 5.83 -42.12 61.00
N CYS A 133 6.79 -42.19 60.09
CA CYS A 133 6.59 -42.74 58.75
C CYS A 133 7.38 -44.04 58.60
N TYR A 134 6.88 -44.97 57.82
CA TYR A 134 7.49 -46.28 57.59
C TYR A 134 7.76 -46.51 56.10
N TYR A 135 8.72 -47.38 55.81
CA TYR A 135 8.84 -48.03 54.51
C TYR A 135 7.79 -49.16 54.38
N PRO A 136 7.48 -49.63 53.16
CA PRO A 136 6.60 -50.79 52.97
C PRO A 136 7.08 -52.05 53.71
N SER A 137 8.38 -52.16 53.98
CA SER A 137 8.98 -53.23 54.80
C SER A 137 8.53 -53.21 56.28
N GLY A 138 7.94 -52.11 56.75
CA GLY A 138 7.65 -51.82 58.15
C GLY A 138 8.81 -51.17 58.92
N ALA A 139 9.98 -50.97 58.29
CA ALA A 139 11.07 -50.22 58.90
C ALA A 139 10.69 -48.74 59.06
N GLU A 140 11.04 -48.11 60.19
CA GLU A 140 10.89 -46.66 60.36
C GLU A 140 11.70 -45.94 59.29
N LYS A 141 11.09 -44.95 58.65
CA LYS A 141 11.71 -44.06 57.66
C LYS A 141 11.97 -42.68 58.25
N TYR A 142 11.08 -42.24 59.13
CA TYR A 142 11.10 -40.92 59.75
C TYR A 142 10.41 -40.98 61.10
N ARG A 143 10.92 -40.23 62.09
CA ARG A 143 10.17 -39.94 63.31
C ARG A 143 10.47 -38.57 63.88
N LEU A 144 9.46 -37.99 64.53
CA LEU A 144 9.55 -36.74 65.25
C LEU A 144 8.42 -36.66 66.28
N PHE A 145 8.67 -36.01 67.41
CA PHE A 145 7.61 -35.71 68.37
C PHE A 145 7.11 -34.27 68.20
N TYR A 146 5.79 -34.09 68.30
CA TYR A 146 5.11 -32.80 68.28
C TYR A 146 4.51 -32.48 69.65
N LYS A 147 4.64 -31.23 70.07
CA LYS A 147 4.02 -30.68 71.28
C LYS A 147 3.39 -29.33 70.95
N ASN A 148 2.09 -29.20 71.23
CA ASN A 148 1.32 -27.98 70.92
C ASN A 148 1.48 -27.52 69.46
N GLY A 149 1.42 -28.45 68.50
CA GLY A 149 1.54 -28.16 67.08
C GLY A 149 2.96 -27.90 66.56
N LYS A 150 3.98 -27.89 67.42
CA LYS A 150 5.36 -27.61 67.04
C LYS A 150 6.27 -28.82 67.22
N LYS A 151 7.33 -28.91 66.39
CA LYS A 151 8.38 -29.93 66.51
C LYS A 151 9.06 -29.80 67.88
N ASP A 152 9.13 -30.88 68.65
CA ASP A 152 9.66 -30.88 70.02
C ASP A 152 10.37 -32.21 70.29
N GLY A 153 11.70 -32.20 70.33
CA GLY A 153 12.55 -33.39 70.46
C GLY A 153 13.38 -33.67 69.20
N LYS A 154 13.83 -34.92 69.09
CA LYS A 154 14.68 -35.37 67.98
C LYS A 154 13.85 -35.70 66.75
N GLU A 155 14.17 -35.04 65.64
CA GLU A 155 13.78 -35.41 64.29
C GLU A 155 14.81 -36.40 63.75
N GLN A 156 14.40 -37.58 63.31
CA GLN A 156 15.30 -38.63 62.86
C GLN A 156 14.82 -39.25 61.54
N PHE A 157 15.78 -39.53 60.65
CA PHE A 157 15.58 -40.15 59.34
C PHE A 157 16.34 -41.46 59.28
N PHE A 158 15.78 -42.48 58.64
CA PHE A 158 16.36 -43.82 58.58
C PHE A 158 16.32 -44.38 57.16
N ASN A 159 17.21 -45.32 56.86
CA ASN A 159 17.11 -46.14 55.65
C ASN A 159 16.22 -47.37 55.90
N ASP A 160 15.91 -48.12 54.84
CA ASP A 160 15.05 -49.32 54.91
C ASP A 160 15.66 -50.49 55.72
N GLN A 161 16.93 -50.39 56.10
CA GLN A 161 17.62 -51.33 56.99
C GLN A 161 17.62 -50.86 58.46
N GLY A 162 16.99 -49.71 58.76
CA GLY A 162 16.93 -49.11 60.09
C GLY A 162 18.17 -48.31 60.50
N ALA A 163 19.15 -48.09 59.61
CA ALA A 163 20.30 -47.25 59.90
C ALA A 163 19.90 -45.77 59.88
N LEU A 164 20.38 -45.00 60.87
CA LEU A 164 20.13 -43.56 60.99
C LEU A 164 20.82 -42.79 59.86
N LEU A 165 20.03 -42.12 59.02
CA LEU A 165 20.49 -41.27 57.92
C LEU A 165 20.53 -39.78 58.28
N GLY A 166 19.95 -39.39 59.40
CA GLY A 166 19.99 -38.00 59.82
C GLY A 166 19.29 -37.76 61.14
N GLU A 167 19.73 -36.73 61.84
CA GLU A 167 19.17 -36.30 63.11
C GLU A 167 19.23 -34.78 63.24
N GLY A 168 18.19 -34.20 63.82
CA GLY A 168 18.13 -32.81 64.25
C GLY A 168 17.32 -32.69 65.53
N GLU A 169 17.55 -31.67 66.34
CA GLU A 169 16.82 -31.44 67.58
C GLU A 169 15.98 -30.16 67.47
N TYR A 170 14.76 -30.20 67.98
CA TYR A 170 13.87 -29.04 68.06
C TYR A 170 13.37 -28.85 69.49
N LEU A 171 13.16 -27.61 69.89
CA LEU A 171 12.49 -27.26 71.14
C LEU A 171 11.46 -26.18 70.85
N ASP A 172 10.19 -26.45 71.12
CA ASP A 172 9.06 -25.56 70.80
C ASP A 172 9.12 -25.03 69.34
N GLY A 173 9.48 -25.91 68.40
CA GLY A 173 9.58 -25.62 66.96
C GLY A 173 10.89 -24.98 66.50
N ALA A 174 11.71 -24.46 67.42
CA ALA A 174 13.00 -23.86 67.06
C ALA A 174 14.08 -24.94 66.95
N PRO A 175 14.87 -24.99 65.85
CA PRO A 175 15.97 -25.95 65.72
C PRO A 175 17.06 -25.66 66.76
N LYS A 176 17.65 -26.70 67.33
CA LYS A 176 18.72 -26.64 68.33
C LYS A 176 19.87 -27.55 67.91
N ASN A 177 21.06 -27.22 68.39
CA ASN A 177 22.25 -28.05 68.26
C ASN A 177 22.53 -28.42 66.79
N ARG A 178 23.18 -29.57 66.55
CA ARG A 178 23.56 -30.03 65.22
C ARG A 178 22.40 -30.74 64.53
N HIS A 179 22.14 -30.35 63.29
CA HIS A 179 21.23 -30.99 62.34
C HIS A 179 22.08 -31.55 61.22
N TRP A 180 21.89 -32.82 60.86
CA TRP A 180 22.68 -33.45 59.80
C TRP A 180 21.89 -34.52 59.06
N ARG A 181 22.26 -34.77 57.80
CA ARG A 181 21.77 -35.88 56.97
C ARG A 181 22.90 -36.47 56.14
N THR A 182 22.82 -37.75 55.81
CA THR A 182 23.75 -38.48 54.94
C THR A 182 23.07 -38.93 53.66
N HIS A 183 23.88 -39.14 52.62
CA HIS A 183 23.53 -39.92 51.44
C HIS A 183 23.33 -41.40 51.80
N LEU A 184 22.75 -42.17 50.89
CA LEU A 184 22.55 -43.62 51.11
C LEU A 184 23.87 -44.40 51.25
N ASN A 185 24.96 -43.88 50.67
CA ASN A 185 26.30 -44.44 50.81
C ASN A 185 26.96 -44.12 52.18
N GLY A 186 26.30 -43.33 53.03
CA GLY A 186 26.79 -42.91 54.35
C GLY A 186 27.63 -41.63 54.37
N ALA A 187 27.96 -41.04 53.22
CA ALA A 187 28.63 -39.74 53.16
C ALA A 187 27.70 -38.64 53.71
N LEU A 188 28.24 -37.66 54.43
CA LEU A 188 27.48 -36.50 54.89
C LEU A 188 26.90 -35.76 53.68
N ALA A 189 25.61 -35.42 53.72
CA ALA A 189 24.90 -34.72 52.64
C ALA A 189 24.51 -33.29 53.06
N TYR A 190 24.24 -33.08 54.34
CA TYR A 190 23.74 -31.82 54.88
C TYR A 190 24.20 -31.65 56.33
N GLN A 191 24.58 -30.44 56.71
CA GLN A 191 24.86 -30.06 58.10
C GLN A 191 24.44 -28.62 58.39
N ALA A 192 23.86 -28.39 59.57
CA ALA A 192 23.60 -27.08 60.15
C ALA A 192 23.78 -27.11 61.68
N ASN A 193 24.31 -26.05 62.28
CA ASN A 193 24.54 -25.96 63.72
C ASN A 193 23.80 -24.74 64.29
N PHE A 194 22.92 -24.96 65.27
CA PHE A 194 22.11 -23.92 65.90
C PHE A 194 22.43 -23.75 67.39
N ASN A 195 22.32 -22.53 67.90
CA ASN A 195 22.46 -22.25 69.33
C ASN A 195 21.16 -22.54 70.11
N SER A 196 21.18 -22.26 71.43
CA SER A 196 20.03 -22.44 72.32
C SER A 196 18.81 -21.58 71.96
N ASP A 197 18.98 -20.51 71.19
CA ASP A 197 17.91 -19.61 70.75
C ASP A 197 17.37 -20.00 69.35
N GLY A 198 18.01 -20.97 68.69
CA GLY A 198 17.67 -21.41 67.34
C GLY A 198 18.26 -20.54 66.24
N VAL A 199 19.27 -19.76 66.58
CA VAL A 199 20.06 -18.99 65.62
C VAL A 199 21.17 -19.88 65.07
N LEU A 200 21.35 -19.84 63.75
CA LEU A 200 22.40 -20.55 63.05
C LEU A 200 23.79 -20.01 63.46
N LEU A 201 24.69 -20.90 63.89
CA LEU A 201 26.05 -20.56 64.38
C LEU A 201 27.10 -20.56 63.28
N GLU A 202 26.95 -21.48 62.33
CA GLU A 202 27.86 -21.74 61.21
C GLU A 202 27.01 -21.90 59.94
N PRO A 203 27.54 -21.62 58.75
CA PRO A 203 26.76 -21.75 57.53
C PRO A 203 26.27 -23.19 57.37
N ILE A 204 25.09 -23.32 56.79
CA ILE A 204 24.57 -24.61 56.33
C ILE A 204 25.48 -25.09 55.21
N VAL A 205 25.94 -26.34 55.30
CA VAL A 205 26.81 -26.94 54.28
C VAL A 205 26.10 -28.16 53.69
N GLU A 206 26.11 -28.23 52.36
CA GLU A 206 25.65 -29.40 51.62
C GLU A 206 26.78 -30.00 50.80
N TYR A 207 26.78 -31.32 50.69
CA TYR A 207 27.86 -32.10 50.11
C TYR A 207 27.32 -33.08 49.05
N ASN A 208 28.15 -33.41 48.06
CA ASN A 208 27.86 -34.49 47.11
C ASN A 208 28.15 -35.87 47.73
N GLU A 209 27.87 -36.94 46.98
CA GLU A 209 28.09 -38.33 47.43
C GLU A 209 29.57 -38.65 47.68
N ASP A 210 30.50 -37.90 47.08
CA ASP A 210 31.95 -38.01 47.26
C ASP A 210 32.49 -37.20 48.46
N GLY A 211 31.62 -36.47 49.16
CA GLY A 211 31.96 -35.66 50.34
C GLY A 211 32.56 -34.28 50.03
N GLN A 212 32.51 -33.83 48.77
CA GLN A 212 32.88 -32.47 48.38
C GLN A 212 31.71 -31.50 48.61
N LYS A 213 32.02 -30.25 48.99
CA LYS A 213 30.99 -29.22 49.19
C LYS A 213 30.31 -28.87 47.88
N LEU A 214 28.98 -28.85 47.87
CA LEU A 214 28.16 -28.33 46.77
C LEU A 214 27.75 -26.88 47.01
N ARG A 215 27.34 -26.55 48.24
CA ARG A 215 26.98 -25.18 48.64
C ARG A 215 27.14 -24.96 50.14
N GLU A 216 27.38 -23.70 50.49
CA GLU A 216 27.56 -23.22 51.86
C GLU A 216 26.87 -21.87 52.02
N PHE A 217 25.93 -21.75 52.96
CA PHE A 217 25.10 -20.54 53.04
C PHE A 217 24.50 -20.28 54.42
N PHE A 218 24.17 -19.03 54.68
CA PHE A 218 23.43 -18.61 55.87
C PHE A 218 21.97 -18.31 55.55
N VAL A 219 21.09 -18.54 56.53
CA VAL A 219 19.66 -18.18 56.44
C VAL A 219 19.22 -17.41 57.69
N LEU A 220 18.28 -16.49 57.49
CA LEU A 220 17.52 -15.84 58.55
C LEU A 220 16.03 -16.10 58.29
N GLY A 221 15.43 -16.99 59.09
CA GLY A 221 14.13 -17.57 58.75
C GLY A 221 14.24 -18.40 57.45
N ASP A 222 13.39 -18.09 56.47
CA ASP A 222 13.36 -18.78 55.16
C ASP A 222 14.14 -18.05 54.05
N ARG A 223 14.94 -17.04 54.38
CA ARG A 223 15.67 -16.20 53.41
C ARG A 223 17.18 -16.30 53.58
N PHE A 224 17.91 -16.29 52.47
CA PHE A 224 19.38 -16.20 52.50
C PHE A 224 19.83 -14.90 53.16
N ASN A 225 20.78 -14.99 54.08
CA ASN A 225 21.26 -13.81 54.81
C ASN A 225 22.70 -14.01 55.26
N GLY A 226 23.64 -13.42 54.50
CA GLY A 226 25.07 -13.56 54.66
C GLY A 226 25.73 -14.12 53.38
N PRO A 227 26.98 -14.59 53.49
CA PRO A 227 27.68 -15.24 52.39
C PRO A 227 26.96 -16.50 51.89
N TYR A 228 26.98 -16.69 50.58
CA TYR A 228 26.52 -17.88 49.86
C TYR A 228 27.61 -18.31 48.89
N TYR A 229 28.00 -19.57 48.97
CA TYR A 229 28.99 -20.19 48.10
C TYR A 229 28.39 -21.41 47.44
N GLU A 230 28.70 -21.59 46.16
CA GLU A 230 28.36 -22.79 45.41
C GLU A 230 29.55 -23.22 44.58
N TRP A 231 29.74 -24.53 44.45
CA TRP A 231 30.83 -25.15 43.70
C TRP A 231 30.27 -26.06 42.63
N TYR A 232 31.05 -26.24 41.55
CA TYR A 232 30.85 -27.34 40.63
C TYR A 232 31.14 -28.68 41.31
N ASP A 233 30.68 -29.78 40.71
CA ASP A 233 31.04 -31.14 41.12
C ASP A 233 32.56 -31.38 41.16
N THR A 234 33.32 -30.64 40.35
CA THR A 234 34.79 -30.65 40.37
C THR A 234 35.41 -29.97 41.60
N GLY A 235 34.63 -29.28 42.42
CA GLY A 235 35.09 -28.49 43.57
C GLY A 235 35.57 -27.07 43.23
N ILE A 236 35.50 -26.66 41.95
CA ILE A 236 35.79 -25.29 41.52
C ILE A 236 34.65 -24.37 41.94
N ALA A 237 34.96 -23.18 42.46
CA ALA A 237 33.94 -22.19 42.81
C ALA A 237 33.09 -21.87 41.59
N LYS A 238 31.77 -21.84 41.77
CA LYS A 238 30.78 -21.53 40.73
C LYS A 238 30.20 -20.14 40.98
N VAL A 239 29.79 -19.86 42.22
CA VAL A 239 29.36 -18.53 42.65
C VAL A 239 29.85 -18.18 44.06
N GLU A 240 30.12 -16.91 44.27
CA GLU A 240 30.31 -16.28 45.59
C GLU A 240 29.35 -15.11 45.69
N TYR A 241 28.28 -15.28 46.45
CA TYR A 241 27.26 -14.26 46.64
C TYR A 241 27.17 -13.80 48.08
N SER A 242 26.59 -12.63 48.25
CA SER A 242 26.28 -12.06 49.56
C SER A 242 24.84 -11.57 49.54
N TYR A 243 24.07 -12.01 50.52
CA TYR A 243 22.65 -11.72 50.65
C TYR A 243 22.33 -10.96 51.94
N GLN A 244 21.34 -10.09 51.89
CA GLN A 244 20.69 -9.52 53.06
C GLN A 244 19.18 -9.73 52.92
N GLU A 245 18.59 -10.49 53.85
CA GLU A 245 17.14 -10.83 53.86
C GLU A 245 16.57 -11.33 52.52
N GLY A 246 17.36 -12.11 51.77
CA GLY A 246 16.99 -12.73 50.50
C GLY A 246 17.40 -11.96 49.24
N GLU A 247 17.86 -10.72 49.38
CA GLU A 247 18.26 -9.85 48.26
C GLU A 247 19.79 -9.73 48.15
N TYR A 248 20.31 -9.48 46.95
CA TYR A 248 21.76 -9.28 46.76
C TYR A 248 22.25 -8.03 47.47
N GLU A 249 23.26 -8.18 48.32
CA GLU A 249 23.91 -7.07 49.03
C GLU A 249 25.40 -7.37 49.16
N GLY A 250 26.26 -6.45 48.72
CA GLY A 250 27.70 -6.64 48.70
C GLY A 250 28.22 -7.28 47.40
N SER A 251 29.37 -7.95 47.50
CA SER A 251 30.09 -8.53 46.35
C SER A 251 29.38 -9.78 45.81
N GLN A 252 29.27 -9.86 44.48
CA GLN A 252 28.73 -10.99 43.75
C GLN A 252 29.72 -11.41 42.67
N LYS A 253 30.15 -12.67 42.69
CA LYS A 253 31.05 -13.22 41.69
C LYS A 253 30.52 -14.52 41.11
N GLU A 254 30.76 -14.71 39.83
CA GLU A 254 30.52 -15.95 39.11
C GLU A 254 31.80 -16.40 38.43
N TYR A 255 31.97 -17.71 38.28
CA TYR A 255 33.13 -18.32 37.66
C TYR A 255 32.70 -19.31 36.58
N TYR A 256 33.55 -19.51 35.57
CA TYR A 256 33.40 -20.59 34.60
C TYR A 256 33.82 -21.94 35.21
N PRO A 257 33.42 -23.09 34.62
CA PRO A 257 33.94 -24.41 35.02
C PRO A 257 35.46 -24.53 34.94
N SER A 258 36.14 -23.67 34.17
CA SER A 258 37.60 -23.55 34.10
C SER A 258 38.22 -22.95 35.37
N GLY A 259 37.43 -22.30 36.22
CA GLY A 259 37.86 -21.50 37.37
C GLY A 259 38.14 -20.03 37.03
N GLN A 260 38.05 -19.63 35.76
CA GLN A 260 38.19 -18.23 35.35
C GLN A 260 37.00 -17.40 35.87
N LEU A 261 37.28 -16.21 36.40
CA LEU A 261 36.25 -15.26 36.82
C LEU A 261 35.41 -14.85 35.60
N LYS A 262 34.09 -14.96 35.72
CA LYS A 262 33.12 -14.70 34.65
C LYS A 262 32.41 -13.36 34.87
N VAL A 263 31.99 -13.09 36.10
CA VAL A 263 31.30 -11.86 36.49
C VAL A 263 31.80 -11.40 37.86
N SER A 264 31.92 -10.09 38.04
CA SER A 264 32.14 -9.43 39.32
C SER A 264 31.24 -8.21 39.41
N SER A 265 30.46 -8.12 40.47
CA SER A 265 29.53 -7.02 40.70
C SER A 265 29.47 -6.68 42.18
N PHE A 266 29.03 -5.47 42.48
CA PHE A 266 28.72 -5.07 43.84
C PHE A 266 27.32 -4.47 43.91
N TYR A 267 26.59 -4.83 44.95
CA TYR A 267 25.24 -4.34 45.24
C TYR A 267 25.25 -3.57 46.55
N LYS A 268 24.53 -2.46 46.58
CA LYS A 268 24.29 -1.64 47.75
C LYS A 268 22.83 -1.20 47.74
N ASP A 269 22.15 -1.36 48.87
CA ASP A 269 20.71 -1.10 48.96
C ASP A 269 19.95 -1.88 47.87
N GLN A 270 20.35 -3.14 47.64
CA GLN A 270 19.76 -4.05 46.65
C GLN A 270 19.92 -3.60 45.18
N LYS A 271 20.74 -2.58 44.91
CA LYS A 271 21.00 -2.04 43.58
C LYS A 271 22.48 -2.15 43.23
N ARG A 272 22.79 -2.41 41.95
CA ARG A 272 24.19 -2.40 41.48
C ARG A 272 24.85 -1.06 41.79
N HIS A 273 26.05 -1.10 42.36
CA HIS A 273 26.79 0.07 42.76
C HIS A 273 28.29 -0.19 42.61
N GLY A 274 29.04 0.73 42.02
CA GLY A 274 30.45 0.54 41.69
C GLY A 274 30.65 -0.21 40.38
N LEU A 275 31.78 -0.93 40.28
CA LEU A 275 32.19 -1.62 39.07
C LEU A 275 31.39 -2.93 38.87
N HIS A 276 30.93 -3.10 37.65
CA HIS A 276 30.43 -4.35 37.10
C HIS A 276 31.36 -4.79 35.97
N GLU A 277 31.90 -5.99 36.09
CA GLU A 277 32.86 -6.53 35.14
C GLU A 277 32.43 -7.93 34.69
N GLU A 278 32.58 -8.19 33.41
CA GLU A 278 32.35 -9.49 32.79
C GLU A 278 33.62 -9.87 32.00
N TRP A 279 33.99 -11.14 32.03
CA TRP A 279 35.13 -11.69 31.28
C TRP A 279 34.69 -12.86 30.42
N TYR A 280 35.41 -13.08 29.33
CA TYR A 280 35.35 -14.30 28.55
C TYR A 280 36.07 -15.45 29.27
N ASP A 281 35.76 -16.70 28.91
CA ASP A 281 36.40 -17.89 29.50
C ASP A 281 37.92 -17.96 29.22
N ASN A 282 38.39 -17.26 28.17
CA ASN A 282 39.82 -17.09 27.89
C ASN A 282 40.53 -16.04 28.77
N GLY A 283 39.80 -15.39 29.70
CA GLY A 283 40.31 -14.39 30.64
C GLY A 283 40.33 -12.95 30.13
N VAL A 284 39.97 -12.70 28.86
CA VAL A 284 39.86 -11.34 28.32
C VAL A 284 38.63 -10.65 28.92
N LEU A 285 38.80 -9.40 29.38
CA LEU A 285 37.71 -8.56 29.90
C LEU A 285 36.71 -8.30 28.76
N ALA A 286 35.47 -8.74 28.90
CA ALA A 286 34.43 -8.57 27.88
C ALA A 286 33.68 -7.25 28.05
N ARG A 287 33.43 -6.85 29.30
CA ARG A 287 32.67 -5.65 29.63
C ARG A 287 33.09 -5.10 30.99
N ARG A 288 33.08 -3.77 31.11
CA ARG A 288 33.21 -3.02 32.36
C ARG A 288 32.21 -1.88 32.35
N VAL A 289 31.42 -1.74 33.41
CA VAL A 289 30.42 -0.68 33.56
C VAL A 289 30.46 -0.14 34.98
N HIS A 290 30.48 1.18 35.14
CA HIS A 290 30.25 1.81 36.45
C HIS A 290 28.76 2.03 36.68
N PHE A 291 28.26 1.58 37.83
CA PHE A 291 26.90 1.82 38.27
C PHE A 291 26.86 2.69 39.53
N ALA A 292 25.86 3.56 39.62
CA ALA A 292 25.48 4.24 40.86
C ALA A 292 24.00 3.99 41.14
N TYR A 293 23.71 3.17 42.15
CA TYR A 293 22.35 2.83 42.59
C TYR A 293 21.45 2.32 41.44
N GLY A 294 22.00 1.40 40.62
CA GLY A 294 21.29 0.72 39.55
C GLY A 294 21.36 1.40 38.17
N LEU A 295 21.80 2.65 38.09
CA LEU A 295 21.95 3.40 36.84
C LEU A 295 23.42 3.39 36.39
N LYS A 296 23.69 3.37 35.08
CA LYS A 296 25.04 3.58 34.56
C LYS A 296 25.50 5.00 34.86
N ASP A 297 26.61 5.13 35.56
CA ASP A 297 27.15 6.43 35.99
C ASP A 297 28.68 6.33 36.05
N GLY A 298 29.34 6.82 35.00
CA GLY A 298 30.77 6.70 34.77
C GLY A 298 31.14 6.00 33.46
N GLN A 299 32.37 5.49 33.42
CA GLN A 299 32.93 4.84 32.22
C GLN A 299 32.30 3.46 31.97
N MET A 300 32.04 3.18 30.70
CA MET A 300 31.63 1.88 30.16
C MET A 300 32.57 1.48 29.02
N GLY A 301 33.15 0.28 29.13
CA GLY A 301 33.95 -0.34 28.08
C GLY A 301 33.40 -1.73 27.72
N GLU A 302 33.46 -2.07 26.44
CA GLU A 302 33.30 -3.43 25.94
C GLU A 302 34.50 -3.78 25.06
N TRP A 303 34.89 -5.05 25.05
CA TRP A 303 35.98 -5.58 24.22
C TRP A 303 35.54 -6.86 23.51
N TYR A 304 36.18 -7.15 22.39
CA TYR A 304 36.05 -8.43 21.70
C TYR A 304 36.84 -9.52 22.43
N SER A 305 36.56 -10.79 22.13
CA SER A 305 37.27 -11.94 22.73
C SER A 305 38.77 -12.00 22.38
N ASN A 306 39.19 -11.27 21.34
CA ASN A 306 40.59 -11.06 20.96
C ASN A 306 41.29 -9.94 21.77
N GLY A 307 40.56 -9.19 22.60
CA GLY A 307 41.07 -8.11 23.44
C GLY A 307 41.00 -6.71 22.83
N ASN A 308 40.61 -6.57 21.56
CA ASN A 308 40.42 -5.26 20.94
C ASN A 308 39.22 -4.54 21.53
N SER A 309 39.32 -3.22 21.71
CA SER A 309 38.18 -2.40 22.12
C SER A 309 37.02 -2.58 21.15
N LYS A 310 35.81 -2.62 21.69
CA LYS A 310 34.57 -2.70 20.92
C LYS A 310 33.75 -1.44 21.09
N ILE A 311 33.54 -1.03 22.35
CA ILE A 311 32.83 0.20 22.71
C ILE A 311 33.56 0.85 23.88
N ASP A 312 33.67 2.17 23.84
CA ASP A 312 34.10 3.01 24.95
C ASP A 312 33.15 4.19 25.03
N ALA A 313 32.58 4.42 26.21
CA ALA A 313 31.55 5.42 26.43
C ALA A 313 31.57 5.90 27.87
N TYR A 314 31.00 7.07 28.10
CA TYR A 314 30.72 7.58 29.43
C TYR A 314 29.22 7.87 29.55
N PHE A 315 28.65 7.54 30.71
CA PHE A 315 27.24 7.73 31.01
C PHE A 315 27.09 8.55 32.28
N GLN A 316 26.09 9.42 32.30
CA GLN A 316 25.58 10.06 33.50
C GLN A 316 24.12 9.64 33.68
N LYS A 317 23.84 8.82 34.70
CA LYS A 317 22.48 8.31 35.02
C LYS A 317 21.77 7.71 33.80
N ASP A 318 22.41 6.75 33.13
CA ASP A 318 21.98 6.08 31.90
C ASP A 318 21.92 6.94 30.62
N SER A 319 22.17 8.25 30.69
CA SER A 319 22.32 9.11 29.51
C SER A 319 23.77 9.17 29.05
N PRO A 320 24.10 8.95 27.76
CA PRO A 320 25.46 9.12 27.26
C PRO A 320 25.90 10.58 27.42
N ASP A 321 27.12 10.79 27.93
CA ASP A 321 27.67 12.12 28.23
C ASP A 321 29.17 12.11 27.97
N GLY A 322 29.62 12.85 26.97
CA GLY A 322 31.00 12.82 26.46
C GLY A 322 31.16 12.00 25.17
N VAL A 323 32.37 11.48 24.96
CA VAL A 323 32.73 10.80 23.71
C VAL A 323 32.35 9.33 23.78
N GLN A 324 31.58 8.86 22.81
CA GLN A 324 31.38 7.45 22.54
C GLN A 324 32.21 7.05 21.32
N SER A 325 33.01 6.01 21.47
CA SER A 325 33.79 5.40 20.39
C SER A 325 33.40 3.93 20.22
N GLU A 326 33.38 3.47 18.98
CA GLU A 326 33.11 2.09 18.60
C GLU A 326 34.15 1.67 17.57
N TRP A 327 34.63 0.43 17.66
CA TRP A 327 35.65 -0.14 16.78
C TRP A 327 35.16 -1.45 16.15
N PHE A 328 35.74 -1.79 15.00
CA PHE A 328 35.62 -3.12 14.41
C PHE A 328 36.51 -4.13 15.17
N GLU A 329 36.28 -5.43 14.93
CA GLU A 329 37.03 -6.50 15.60
C GLU A 329 38.52 -6.49 15.28
N ASP A 330 38.92 -5.92 14.13
CA ASP A 330 40.31 -5.71 13.72
C ASP A 330 41.00 -4.52 14.41
N GLY A 331 40.26 -3.76 15.24
CA GLY A 331 40.74 -2.61 15.99
C GLY A 331 40.63 -1.27 15.25
N GLN A 332 40.12 -1.24 14.02
CA GLN A 332 39.89 0.01 13.31
C GLN A 332 38.68 0.75 13.87
N LEU A 333 38.78 2.07 13.97
CA LEU A 333 37.68 2.90 14.47
C LEU A 333 36.51 2.81 13.50
N LYS A 334 35.32 2.50 14.01
CA LYS A 334 34.07 2.39 13.25
C LYS A 334 33.25 3.66 13.36
N ARG A 335 33.17 4.21 14.57
CA ARG A 335 32.37 5.40 14.87
C ARG A 335 32.93 6.16 16.06
N ARG A 336 32.79 7.47 16.03
CA ARG A 336 33.08 8.37 17.14
C ARG A 336 32.03 9.47 17.17
N ALA A 337 31.33 9.57 18.28
CA ALA A 337 30.19 10.46 18.46
C ALA A 337 30.31 11.17 19.81
N GLU A 338 30.02 12.47 19.82
CA GLU A 338 30.04 13.30 21.02
C GLU A 338 28.59 13.57 21.50
N PHE A 339 28.39 13.46 22.81
CA PHE A 339 27.11 13.63 23.47
C PHE A 339 27.24 14.58 24.66
N ALA A 340 26.17 15.29 24.98
CA ALA A 340 26.02 16.03 26.23
C ALA A 340 24.62 15.79 26.78
N SER A 341 24.53 15.30 28.02
CA SER A 341 23.24 15.01 28.69
C SER A 341 22.28 14.15 27.84
N GLY A 342 22.82 13.19 27.08
CA GLY A 342 22.04 12.29 26.21
C GLY A 342 21.73 12.80 24.81
N LEU A 343 21.98 14.08 24.51
CA LEU A 343 21.79 14.66 23.17
C LEU A 343 23.09 14.61 22.38
N LYS A 344 23.01 14.56 21.05
CA LYS A 344 24.20 14.72 20.18
C LYS A 344 24.70 16.15 20.27
N GLU A 345 25.96 16.30 20.66
CA GLU A 345 26.62 17.59 20.88
C GLU A 345 28.09 17.43 20.48
N GLY A 346 28.53 18.11 19.42
CA GLY A 346 29.90 18.01 18.91
C GLY A 346 30.03 17.18 17.63
N TRP A 347 31.22 16.63 17.40
CA TRP A 347 31.54 15.92 16.15
C TRP A 347 31.02 14.48 16.14
N HIS A 348 30.44 14.10 15.01
CA HIS A 348 30.00 12.73 14.71
C HIS A 348 30.69 12.26 13.45
N ARG A 349 31.40 11.14 13.54
CA ARG A 349 32.22 10.58 12.46
C ARG A 349 32.04 9.07 12.35
N GLU A 350 32.07 8.58 11.11
CA GLU A 350 31.98 7.15 10.79
C GLU A 350 33.03 6.76 9.76
N TRP A 351 33.59 5.56 9.90
CA TRP A 351 34.63 5.01 9.03
C TRP A 351 34.24 3.60 8.56
N ASN A 352 34.82 3.16 7.44
CA ASN A 352 34.70 1.78 6.98
C ASN A 352 35.75 0.85 7.63
N GLU A 353 35.66 -0.46 7.37
CA GLU A 353 36.65 -1.47 7.81
C GLU A 353 38.05 -1.28 7.21
N GLY A 354 38.22 -0.39 6.23
CA GLY A 354 39.53 0.01 5.70
C GLY A 354 40.10 1.27 6.35
N GLY A 355 39.39 1.88 7.30
CA GLY A 355 39.82 3.06 8.04
C GLY A 355 39.57 4.37 7.29
N GLU A 356 38.80 4.34 6.20
CA GLU A 356 38.45 5.51 5.42
C GLU A 356 37.21 6.18 6.01
N LEU A 357 37.26 7.50 6.19
CA LEU A 357 36.14 8.30 6.70
C LEU A 357 35.00 8.29 5.66
N LEU A 358 33.79 7.94 6.10
CA LEU A 358 32.60 7.86 5.26
C LEU A 358 31.64 9.03 5.49
N PHE A 359 31.64 9.57 6.70
CA PHE A 359 30.70 10.59 7.16
C PHE A 359 31.32 11.44 8.26
N GLU A 360 31.07 12.75 8.19
CA GLU A 360 31.26 13.63 9.33
C GLU A 360 30.24 14.77 9.34
N THR A 361 29.82 15.15 10.53
CA THR A 361 29.02 16.35 10.77
C THR A 361 29.22 16.83 12.21
N PHE A 362 28.81 18.05 12.46
CA PHE A 362 28.69 18.61 13.81
C PHE A 362 27.23 18.71 14.22
N PHE A 363 26.94 18.44 15.49
CA PHE A 363 25.63 18.58 16.10
C PHE A 363 25.67 19.60 17.25
N ASP A 364 24.64 20.44 17.33
CA ASP A 364 24.31 21.31 18.46
C ASP A 364 22.91 20.91 18.93
N GLN A 365 22.80 20.31 20.11
CA GLN A 365 21.54 19.83 20.70
C GLN A 365 20.66 19.00 19.73
N ASP A 366 21.20 17.90 19.20
CA ASP A 366 20.58 17.02 18.18
C ASP A 366 20.34 17.64 16.79
N LEU A 367 20.57 18.93 16.60
CA LEU A 367 20.45 19.60 15.31
C LEU A 367 21.79 19.64 14.58
N MET A 368 21.82 19.32 13.29
CA MET A 368 23.04 19.51 12.49
C MET A 368 23.36 21.01 12.39
N ASP A 369 24.56 21.40 12.76
CA ASP A 369 25.02 22.80 12.73
C ASP A 369 26.45 22.87 12.17
N GLY A 370 26.57 23.23 10.90
CA GLY A 370 27.84 23.20 10.15
C GLY A 370 27.78 22.36 8.88
N THR A 371 28.96 22.02 8.35
CA THR A 371 29.05 21.26 7.08
C THR A 371 29.02 19.75 7.36
N MET A 372 28.03 19.07 6.77
CA MET A 372 27.98 17.62 6.65
C MET A 372 28.73 17.18 5.40
N LEU A 373 29.70 16.29 5.56
CA LEU A 373 30.46 15.69 4.47
C LEU A 373 30.22 14.18 4.42
N THR A 374 30.15 13.65 3.20
CA THR A 374 30.24 12.20 2.95
C THR A 374 31.27 11.93 1.88
N TRP A 375 31.83 10.71 1.87
CA TRP A 375 32.89 10.31 0.94
C TRP A 375 32.57 9.02 0.21
N TRP A 376 33.15 8.86 -0.97
CA TRP A 376 33.22 7.59 -1.70
C TRP A 376 34.37 6.71 -1.21
N ASN A 377 35.49 7.35 -0.86
CA ASN A 377 36.73 6.80 -0.32
C ASN A 377 37.58 7.96 0.23
N ARG A 378 38.76 7.65 0.75
CA ARG A 378 39.64 8.56 1.50
C ARG A 378 39.79 9.98 0.93
N ASP A 379 39.87 10.13 -0.40
CA ASP A 379 40.20 11.40 -1.05
C ASP A 379 39.05 11.95 -1.92
N GLN A 380 37.90 11.28 -1.96
CA GLN A 380 36.80 11.62 -2.87
C GLN A 380 35.52 11.95 -2.10
N VAL A 381 35.27 13.25 -1.91
CA VAL A 381 34.01 13.74 -1.35
C VAL A 381 32.86 13.34 -2.28
N LYS A 382 31.77 12.86 -1.68
CA LYS A 382 30.52 12.48 -2.34
C LYS A 382 29.48 13.60 -2.19
N THR A 383 29.35 14.17 -1.00
CA THR A 383 28.45 15.31 -0.74
C THR A 383 29.04 16.30 0.25
N SER A 384 28.69 17.58 0.11
CA SER A 384 28.99 18.64 1.06
C SER A 384 27.76 19.52 1.25
N PHE A 385 27.11 19.43 2.42
CA PHE A 385 25.88 20.14 2.74
C PHE A 385 26.07 21.01 3.97
N LEU A 386 25.71 22.28 3.89
CA LEU A 386 25.74 23.19 5.03
C LEU A 386 24.37 23.22 5.71
N PHE A 387 24.37 23.05 7.02
CA PHE A 387 23.22 23.19 7.89
C PHE A 387 23.46 24.31 8.90
N GLU A 388 22.41 25.05 9.26
CA GLU A 388 22.40 25.91 10.44
C GLU A 388 21.16 25.57 11.26
N LYS A 389 21.36 25.17 12.52
CA LYS A 389 20.28 24.75 13.44
C LYS A 389 19.31 23.74 12.80
N GLY A 390 19.84 22.76 12.08
CA GLY A 390 19.10 21.67 11.43
C GLY A 390 18.46 22.02 10.09
N LYS A 391 18.53 23.28 9.63
CA LYS A 391 18.00 23.70 8.31
C LYS A 391 19.10 23.78 7.27
N LYS A 392 18.80 23.44 6.02
CA LYS A 392 19.73 23.59 4.90
C LYS A 392 20.01 25.07 4.64
N GLN A 393 21.29 25.42 4.59
CA GLN A 393 21.79 26.74 4.24
C GLN A 393 22.91 26.66 3.22
N GLY A 394 23.17 27.78 2.54
CA GLY A 394 24.30 27.94 1.62
C GLY A 394 24.35 26.89 0.51
N THR A 395 25.55 26.63 0.01
CA THR A 395 25.74 25.80 -1.19
C THR A 395 25.90 24.33 -0.85
N HIS A 396 25.01 23.50 -1.38
CA HIS A 396 25.01 22.05 -1.29
C HIS A 396 25.59 21.47 -2.57
N LYS A 397 26.56 20.57 -2.43
CA LYS A 397 27.31 19.99 -3.56
C LYS A 397 27.22 18.47 -3.57
N TRP A 398 27.05 17.91 -4.76
CA TRP A 398 27.12 16.49 -5.06
C TRP A 398 28.26 16.25 -6.04
N PHE A 399 28.97 15.14 -5.88
CA PHE A 399 30.11 14.79 -6.72
C PHE A 399 30.03 13.34 -7.18
N TYR A 400 30.37 13.12 -8.44
CA TYR A 400 30.59 11.78 -8.98
C TYR A 400 31.81 11.12 -8.33
N LYS A 401 31.90 9.79 -8.44
CA LYS A 401 33.07 9.01 -7.97
C LYS A 401 34.38 9.41 -8.68
N ASN A 402 34.32 10.06 -9.85
CA ASN A 402 35.50 10.60 -10.52
C ASN A 402 35.95 11.99 -9.98
N GLY A 403 35.26 12.53 -8.96
CA GLY A 403 35.55 13.82 -8.33
C GLY A 403 34.96 15.04 -9.05
N LYS A 404 34.34 14.86 -10.23
CA LYS A 404 33.67 15.96 -10.93
C LYS A 404 32.35 16.32 -10.24
N PRO A 405 31.96 17.61 -10.23
CA PRO A 405 30.67 18.01 -9.69
C PRO A 405 29.54 17.33 -10.46
N GLU A 406 28.59 16.76 -9.74
CA GLU A 406 27.34 16.24 -10.29
C GLU A 406 26.27 17.33 -10.22
N ARG A 407 26.18 18.01 -9.08
CA ARG A 407 25.16 19.04 -8.85
C ARG A 407 25.63 20.05 -7.81
N VAL A 408 25.25 21.31 -7.97
CA VAL A 408 25.46 22.39 -7.02
C VAL A 408 24.15 23.15 -6.89
N VAL A 409 23.59 23.24 -5.69
CA VAL A 409 22.33 23.95 -5.41
C VAL A 409 22.49 24.74 -4.13
N SER A 410 22.04 25.99 -4.11
CA SER A 410 22.07 26.80 -2.90
C SER A 410 20.71 26.84 -2.20
N TYR A 411 20.74 26.88 -0.87
CA TYR A 411 19.57 26.89 0.00
C TYR A 411 19.61 28.07 0.97
N ARG A 412 18.43 28.61 1.29
CA ARG A 412 18.20 29.52 2.41
C ARG A 412 16.96 29.05 3.18
N ASP A 413 17.14 28.66 4.43
CA ASP A 413 16.08 28.13 5.30
C ASP A 413 15.28 26.99 4.63
N ASP A 414 15.98 25.96 4.13
CA ASP A 414 15.44 24.81 3.41
C ASP A 414 14.86 25.08 2.00
N LEU A 415 14.73 26.34 1.60
CA LEU A 415 14.24 26.73 0.27
C LEU A 415 15.39 26.93 -0.71
N GLN A 416 15.25 26.50 -1.95
CA GLN A 416 16.27 26.76 -2.98
C GLN A 416 16.37 28.25 -3.29
N GLU A 417 17.59 28.76 -3.38
CA GLU A 417 17.89 30.18 -3.57
C GLU A 417 19.11 30.33 -4.49
N GLY A 418 19.00 31.19 -5.51
CA GLY A 418 20.07 31.47 -6.45
C GLY A 418 20.20 30.45 -7.58
N GLU A 419 21.41 30.32 -8.12
CA GLU A 419 21.73 29.45 -9.25
C GLU A 419 21.94 27.99 -8.81
N GLY A 420 21.29 27.08 -9.52
CA GLY A 420 21.48 25.64 -9.46
C GLY A 420 22.08 25.11 -10.75
N LEU A 421 23.12 24.29 -10.63
CA LEU A 421 23.86 23.71 -11.75
C LEU A 421 23.90 22.19 -11.61
N ALA A 422 23.77 21.46 -12.72
CA ALA A 422 24.10 20.04 -12.77
C ALA A 422 24.94 19.73 -14.01
N TRP A 423 25.76 18.68 -13.91
CA TRP A 423 26.66 18.23 -14.96
C TRP A 423 26.47 16.73 -15.20
N TYR A 424 26.78 16.29 -16.41
CA TYR A 424 26.93 14.88 -16.75
C TYR A 424 28.22 14.28 -16.13
N PRO A 425 28.35 12.94 -16.05
CA PRO A 425 29.54 12.28 -15.51
C PRO A 425 30.86 12.65 -16.21
N ASP A 426 30.80 13.07 -17.46
CA ASP A 426 31.96 13.54 -18.23
C ASP A 426 32.38 14.99 -17.89
N GLY A 427 31.61 15.69 -17.07
CA GLY A 427 31.82 17.06 -16.61
C GLY A 427 31.18 18.14 -17.49
N THR A 428 30.38 17.75 -18.50
CA THR A 428 29.65 18.72 -19.33
C THR A 428 28.40 19.22 -18.63
N LEU A 429 28.08 20.49 -18.84
CA LEU A 429 26.92 21.10 -18.22
C LEU A 429 25.63 20.42 -18.72
N GLN A 430 24.77 20.02 -17.79
CA GLN A 430 23.49 19.36 -18.08
C GLN A 430 22.34 20.36 -17.95
N LEU A 431 22.35 21.19 -16.91
CA LEU A 431 21.32 22.20 -16.68
C LEU A 431 21.81 23.38 -15.85
N VAL A 432 21.15 24.51 -16.06
CA VAL A 432 21.23 25.74 -15.25
C VAL A 432 19.82 26.15 -14.89
N GLN A 433 19.56 26.38 -13.61
CA GLN A 433 18.27 26.79 -13.08
C GLN A 433 18.47 27.93 -12.08
N PHE A 434 17.46 28.79 -11.91
CA PHE A 434 17.49 29.81 -10.87
C PHE A 434 16.23 29.71 -10.02
N PHE A 435 16.41 29.95 -8.72
CA PHE A 435 15.35 29.90 -7.72
C PHE A 435 15.39 31.13 -6.81
N GLN A 436 14.23 31.56 -6.34
CA GLN A 436 14.11 32.58 -5.30
C GLN A 436 12.97 32.19 -4.34
N GLY A 437 13.30 32.03 -3.06
CA GLY A 437 12.33 31.58 -2.05
C GLY A 437 11.71 30.22 -2.39
N GLY A 438 12.47 29.32 -3.03
CA GLY A 438 12.01 28.00 -3.47
C GLY A 438 11.17 27.99 -4.77
N LEU A 439 10.82 29.16 -5.32
CA LEU A 439 10.12 29.25 -6.61
C LEU A 439 11.15 29.32 -7.75
N PRO A 440 10.92 28.65 -8.89
CA PRO A 440 11.79 28.82 -10.06
C PRO A 440 11.62 30.23 -10.62
N THR A 441 12.71 30.90 -10.96
CA THR A 441 12.71 32.25 -11.51
C THR A 441 13.74 32.35 -12.64
N GLY A 442 13.71 33.40 -13.45
CA GLY A 442 14.78 33.66 -14.41
C GLY A 442 14.86 32.63 -15.53
N GLU A 443 15.99 32.60 -16.24
CA GLU A 443 16.22 31.75 -17.41
C GLU A 443 16.75 30.36 -17.02
N HIS A 444 16.07 29.30 -17.46
CA HIS A 444 16.43 27.91 -17.26
C HIS A 444 16.95 27.33 -18.57
N ARG A 445 18.06 26.60 -18.50
CA ARG A 445 18.76 26.02 -19.66
C ARG A 445 19.02 24.54 -19.43
N PHE A 446 18.75 23.73 -20.44
CA PHE A 446 19.06 22.30 -20.47
C PHE A 446 19.90 22.00 -21.70
N TYR A 447 20.86 21.10 -21.55
CA TYR A 447 21.83 20.76 -22.59
C TYR A 447 21.74 19.28 -22.94
N PHE A 448 22.05 18.94 -24.20
CA PHE A 448 22.18 17.54 -24.61
C PHE A 448 23.45 16.90 -24.04
N PRO A 449 23.47 15.58 -23.85
CA PRO A 449 24.71 14.86 -23.59
C PRO A 449 25.68 14.99 -24.78
N LYS A 450 26.97 14.84 -24.51
CA LYS A 450 28.02 14.90 -25.56
C LYS A 450 27.95 13.69 -26.49
N ASP A 451 27.77 13.95 -27.79
CA ASP A 451 27.88 12.95 -28.85
C ASP A 451 29.16 13.14 -29.66
N GLY A 452 30.34 12.85 -29.08
CA GLY A 452 31.63 12.83 -29.79
C GLY A 452 32.19 14.17 -30.33
N ALA A 453 31.35 15.19 -30.58
CA ALA A 453 31.69 16.45 -31.24
C ALA A 453 32.19 17.57 -30.30
N ASN A 454 32.40 17.26 -29.02
CA ASN A 454 33.05 18.14 -28.02
C ASN A 454 32.46 19.56 -27.84
N GLN A 455 31.23 19.83 -28.27
CA GLN A 455 30.53 21.10 -28.05
C GLN A 455 29.28 20.93 -27.17
N GLU A 456 29.04 21.90 -26.28
CA GLU A 456 27.80 22.01 -25.50
C GLU A 456 26.67 22.45 -26.44
N ARG A 457 25.59 21.68 -26.46
CA ARG A 457 24.43 21.95 -27.32
C ARG A 457 23.20 22.15 -26.46
N LEU A 458 22.59 23.33 -26.57
CA LEU A 458 21.37 23.67 -25.85
C LEU A 458 20.22 22.81 -26.39
N ALA A 459 19.48 22.16 -25.49
CA ALA A 459 18.31 21.36 -25.82
C ALA A 459 17.02 22.15 -25.58
N HIS A 460 16.98 22.92 -24.50
CA HIS A 460 15.78 23.61 -24.05
C HIS A 460 16.14 24.87 -23.26
N LEU A 461 15.42 25.94 -23.52
CA LEU A 461 15.58 27.26 -22.91
C LEU A 461 14.19 27.81 -22.60
N PHE A 462 13.95 28.25 -21.38
CA PHE A 462 12.70 28.91 -21.00
C PHE A 462 12.90 29.80 -19.79
N HIS A 463 11.93 30.66 -19.49
CA HIS A 463 12.06 31.65 -18.43
C HIS A 463 10.82 31.64 -17.52
N TYR A 464 11.05 31.88 -16.22
CA TYR A 464 10.02 32.07 -15.21
C TYR A 464 10.04 33.50 -14.67
N ASP A 465 8.86 34.06 -14.41
CA ASP A 465 8.72 35.28 -13.64
C ASP A 465 8.95 35.06 -12.13
N MET A 466 8.87 36.15 -11.36
CA MET A 466 9.07 36.16 -9.91
C MET A 466 8.01 35.37 -9.11
N GLN A 467 6.93 34.91 -9.76
CA GLN A 467 5.88 34.10 -9.15
C GLN A 467 6.00 32.63 -9.54
N GLY A 468 7.06 32.24 -10.26
CA GLY A 468 7.26 30.86 -10.71
C GLY A 468 6.39 30.46 -11.89
N LYS A 469 5.93 31.42 -12.70
CA LYS A 469 5.14 31.13 -13.91
C LYS A 469 5.95 31.38 -15.17
N LEU A 470 5.74 30.55 -16.20
CA LEU A 470 6.42 30.71 -17.49
C LEU A 470 6.18 32.10 -18.08
N HIS A 471 7.24 32.76 -18.52
CA HIS A 471 7.21 34.12 -19.03
C HIS A 471 8.31 34.31 -20.07
N GLY A 472 8.04 35.04 -21.16
CA GLY A 472 8.99 35.20 -22.27
C GLY A 472 8.95 34.04 -23.26
N GLU A 473 10.04 33.86 -24.01
CA GLU A 473 10.14 32.82 -25.05
C GLU A 473 10.74 31.52 -24.49
N GLU A 474 10.02 30.42 -24.70
CA GLU A 474 10.54 29.06 -24.63
C GLU A 474 11.11 28.66 -26.00
N LYS A 475 12.31 28.08 -26.03
CA LYS A 475 12.98 27.57 -27.24
C LYS A 475 13.42 26.13 -27.04
N VAL A 476 13.05 25.28 -27.98
CA VAL A 476 13.45 23.87 -28.03
C VAL A 476 14.31 23.66 -29.27
N PHE A 477 15.34 22.84 -29.16
CA PHE A 477 16.32 22.60 -30.22
C PHE A 477 16.42 21.11 -30.55
N TYR A 478 16.72 20.80 -31.81
CA TYR A 478 17.13 19.47 -32.22
C TYR A 478 18.57 19.18 -31.76
N THR A 479 18.98 17.92 -31.81
CA THR A 479 20.34 17.50 -31.41
C THR A 479 21.44 18.09 -32.29
N ASP A 480 21.15 18.51 -33.52
CA ASP A 480 22.08 19.22 -34.40
C ASP A 480 22.20 20.73 -34.07
N GLY A 481 21.41 21.22 -33.10
CA GLY A 481 21.36 22.63 -32.69
C GLY A 481 20.39 23.49 -33.47
N SER A 482 19.69 22.95 -34.48
CA SER A 482 18.63 23.67 -35.20
C SER A 482 17.41 23.91 -34.31
N LEU A 483 16.71 25.02 -34.52
CA LEU A 483 15.55 25.41 -33.72
C LEU A 483 14.36 24.52 -34.06
N GLN A 484 13.80 23.84 -33.06
CA GLN A 484 12.62 22.98 -33.21
C GLN A 484 11.32 23.74 -32.93
N ALA A 485 11.30 24.56 -31.88
CA ALA A 485 10.10 25.31 -31.50
C ALA A 485 10.43 26.61 -30.78
N VAL A 486 9.55 27.61 -30.94
CA VAL A 486 9.51 28.84 -30.14
C VAL A 486 8.09 29.01 -29.61
N ILE A 487 7.92 29.19 -28.30
CA ILE A 487 6.61 29.37 -27.67
C ILE A 487 6.68 30.59 -26.74
N SER A 488 5.82 31.60 -26.96
CA SER A 488 5.76 32.78 -26.11
C SER A 488 4.76 32.60 -24.96
N TYR A 489 5.18 32.95 -23.74
CA TYR A 489 4.34 32.97 -22.54
C TYR A 489 4.32 34.34 -21.88
N CYS A 490 3.20 34.65 -21.25
CA CYS A 490 3.07 35.73 -20.29
C CYS A 490 2.35 35.20 -19.05
N HIS A 491 3.06 35.15 -17.92
CA HIS A 491 2.48 34.85 -16.61
C HIS A 491 1.79 33.48 -16.55
N GLY A 492 2.40 32.48 -17.19
CA GLY A 492 1.97 31.08 -17.25
C GLY A 492 1.00 30.74 -18.37
N LEU A 493 0.54 31.72 -19.16
CA LEU A 493 -0.35 31.51 -20.30
C LEU A 493 0.41 31.74 -21.61
N MET A 494 0.09 30.98 -22.66
CA MET A 494 0.63 31.26 -23.99
C MET A 494 0.14 32.64 -24.47
N ASP A 495 1.06 33.55 -24.76
CA ASP A 495 0.74 34.91 -25.18
C ASP A 495 1.83 35.39 -26.14
N GLY A 496 1.48 35.51 -27.42
CA GLY A 496 2.41 35.70 -28.52
C GLY A 496 2.44 34.51 -29.48
N LYS A 497 3.59 34.27 -30.12
CA LYS A 497 3.72 33.28 -31.18
C LYS A 497 4.08 31.90 -30.64
N ARG A 498 3.55 30.87 -31.30
CA ARG A 498 4.04 29.50 -31.23
C ARG A 498 4.46 29.08 -32.63
N GLN A 499 5.73 28.78 -32.81
CA GLN A 499 6.32 28.37 -34.08
C GLN A 499 6.96 27.00 -33.93
N ILE A 500 6.75 26.11 -34.92
CA ILE A 500 7.40 24.81 -35.02
C ILE A 500 8.11 24.75 -36.37
N PHE A 501 9.33 24.23 -36.36
CA PHE A 501 10.16 24.08 -37.55
C PHE A 501 10.53 22.62 -37.78
N ASP A 502 10.75 22.25 -39.04
CA ASP A 502 11.43 21.00 -39.40
C ASP A 502 12.95 21.12 -39.14
N PRO A 503 13.71 20.01 -39.07
CA PRO A 503 15.16 20.06 -38.82
C PRO A 503 15.98 20.90 -39.81
N ASP A 504 15.47 21.13 -41.03
CA ASP A 504 16.11 21.99 -42.02
C ASP A 504 15.85 23.50 -41.82
N GLY A 505 15.07 23.86 -40.77
CA GLY A 505 14.69 25.22 -40.43
C GLY A 505 13.41 25.72 -41.12
N THR A 506 12.74 24.88 -41.91
CA THR A 506 11.47 25.24 -42.58
C THR A 506 10.35 25.37 -41.55
N LEU A 507 9.60 26.48 -41.58
CA LEU A 507 8.42 26.67 -40.73
C LEU A 507 7.33 25.66 -41.09
N LYS A 508 6.94 24.83 -40.13
CA LYS A 508 5.88 23.83 -40.26
C LYS A 508 4.54 24.32 -39.73
N GLU A 509 4.58 25.10 -38.66
CA GLU A 509 3.37 25.60 -37.99
C GLU A 509 3.66 26.95 -37.33
N GLU A 510 2.74 27.90 -37.47
CA GLU A 510 2.72 29.16 -36.70
C GLU A 510 1.31 29.42 -36.18
N ALA A 511 1.20 29.60 -34.87
CA ALA A 511 -0.03 29.94 -34.16
C ALA A 511 0.18 31.21 -33.33
N ASN A 512 -0.82 32.08 -33.29
CA ASN A 512 -0.79 33.30 -32.49
C ASN A 512 -1.77 33.15 -31.32
N TYR A 513 -1.29 33.36 -30.10
CA TYR A 513 -2.08 33.27 -28.87
C TYR A 513 -2.18 34.64 -28.21
N ASN A 514 -3.31 34.90 -27.56
CA ASN A 514 -3.48 36.00 -26.63
C ASN A 514 -4.07 35.46 -25.34
N ARG A 515 -3.31 35.53 -24.23
CA ARG A 515 -3.71 35.03 -22.91
C ARG A 515 -4.30 33.60 -22.93
N GLY A 516 -3.68 32.70 -23.67
CA GLY A 516 -4.05 31.29 -23.79
C GLY A 516 -5.08 30.99 -24.89
N GLU A 517 -5.67 32.00 -25.53
CA GLU A 517 -6.63 31.83 -26.62
C GLU A 517 -5.96 32.00 -27.98
N LEU A 518 -6.17 31.07 -28.90
CA LEU A 518 -5.73 31.18 -30.29
C LEU A 518 -6.47 32.33 -30.98
N LYS A 519 -5.72 33.30 -31.50
CA LYS A 519 -6.21 34.54 -32.09
C LYS A 519 -5.33 35.01 -33.24
N GLY A 520 -5.96 35.38 -34.35
CA GLY A 520 -5.29 35.86 -35.56
C GLY A 520 -4.89 34.73 -36.48
N LYS A 521 -3.81 34.93 -37.23
CA LYS A 521 -3.36 34.00 -38.28
C LYS A 521 -2.82 32.70 -37.67
N PHE A 522 -3.28 31.57 -38.16
CA PHE A 522 -2.73 30.24 -37.97
C PHE A 522 -2.24 29.72 -39.32
N PHE A 523 -1.03 29.19 -39.35
CA PHE A 523 -0.39 28.60 -40.52
C PHE A 523 0.03 27.17 -40.19
N GLN A 524 -0.18 26.25 -41.12
CA GLN A 524 0.34 24.89 -41.03
C GLN A 524 0.69 24.34 -42.41
N LYS A 525 1.78 23.57 -42.49
CA LYS A 525 2.16 22.77 -43.65
C LYS A 525 1.76 21.31 -43.43
N LEU A 526 0.94 20.78 -44.34
CA LEU A 526 0.44 19.41 -44.30
C LEU A 526 1.48 18.41 -44.85
N PRO A 527 1.36 17.10 -44.54
CA PRO A 527 2.30 16.08 -45.02
C PRO A 527 2.38 15.94 -46.55
N ASP A 528 1.31 16.32 -47.26
CA ASP A 528 1.26 16.33 -48.73
C ASP A 528 1.89 17.59 -49.35
N GLY A 529 2.41 18.51 -48.53
CA GLY A 529 3.05 19.74 -48.93
C GLY A 529 2.10 20.94 -49.07
N GLN A 530 0.79 20.77 -48.88
CA GLN A 530 -0.15 21.89 -48.89
C GLN A 530 0.07 22.83 -47.71
N GLU A 531 -0.14 24.12 -47.94
CA GLU A 531 -0.13 25.13 -46.88
C GLU A 531 -1.55 25.56 -46.55
N VAL A 532 -1.89 25.56 -45.26
CA VAL A 532 -3.19 25.99 -44.75
C VAL A 532 -3.00 27.27 -43.93
N VAL A 533 -3.76 28.30 -44.28
CA VAL A 533 -3.81 29.57 -43.53
C VAL A 533 -5.24 29.79 -43.05
N THR A 534 -5.45 29.87 -41.74
CA THR A 534 -6.78 30.07 -41.13
C THR A 534 -6.70 31.17 -40.09
N TYR A 535 -7.71 32.03 -39.99
CA TYR A 535 -7.80 33.01 -38.92
C TYR A 535 -8.70 32.52 -37.79
N TYR A 536 -8.31 32.82 -36.55
CA TYR A 536 -9.03 32.46 -35.34
C TYR A 536 -9.37 33.68 -34.50
N GLU A 537 -10.48 33.63 -33.77
CA GLU A 537 -10.82 34.54 -32.69
C GLU A 537 -11.42 33.70 -31.55
N LYS A 538 -10.87 33.81 -30.34
CA LYS A 538 -11.29 33.02 -29.16
C LYS A 538 -11.34 31.51 -29.42
N ASN A 539 -10.29 30.97 -30.06
CA ASN A 539 -10.16 29.55 -30.43
C ASN A 539 -11.12 29.03 -31.51
N LEU A 540 -12.00 29.86 -32.08
CA LEU A 540 -12.91 29.49 -33.17
C LEU A 540 -12.39 30.05 -34.49
N LYS A 541 -12.55 29.34 -35.61
CA LYS A 541 -12.22 29.87 -36.95
C LYS A 541 -13.08 31.11 -37.20
N HIS A 542 -12.44 32.22 -37.49
CA HIS A 542 -13.07 33.52 -37.69
C HIS A 542 -12.21 34.35 -38.64
N GLY A 543 -12.75 34.65 -39.82
CA GLY A 543 -12.05 35.32 -40.90
C GLY A 543 -11.59 34.37 -42.02
N PRO A 544 -10.60 34.80 -42.83
CA PRO A 544 -10.17 34.06 -44.01
C PRO A 544 -9.63 32.67 -43.72
N HIS A 545 -9.91 31.74 -44.62
CA HIS A 545 -9.35 30.39 -44.65
C HIS A 545 -8.92 30.06 -46.08
N CYS A 546 -7.63 29.79 -46.26
CA CYS A 546 -7.06 29.47 -47.56
C CYS A 546 -6.26 28.16 -47.45
N ILE A 547 -6.42 27.31 -48.46
CA ILE A 547 -5.54 26.17 -48.71
C ILE A 547 -4.77 26.47 -49.99
N PHE A 548 -3.46 26.26 -50.00
CA PHE A 548 -2.59 26.45 -51.15
C PHE A 548 -2.05 25.10 -51.61
N TYR A 549 -1.94 24.94 -52.93
CA TYR A 549 -1.25 23.79 -53.51
C TYR A 549 0.23 23.75 -53.08
N PRO A 550 0.88 22.57 -53.08
CA PRO A 550 2.32 22.49 -52.89
C PRO A 550 3.04 23.40 -53.89
N PRO A 551 4.13 24.07 -53.49
CA PRO A 551 4.84 25.02 -54.35
C PRO A 551 5.29 24.33 -55.64
N ASN A 552 4.93 24.92 -56.79
CA ASN A 552 5.38 24.46 -58.10
C ASN A 552 6.87 24.77 -58.33
N ASN A 553 7.46 24.32 -59.44
CA ASN A 553 8.87 24.57 -59.78
C ASN A 553 9.25 26.07 -59.86
N MET A 554 8.27 26.98 -59.91
CA MET A 554 8.46 28.44 -59.94
C MET A 554 8.20 29.11 -58.57
N MET A 555 7.92 28.32 -57.53
CA MET A 555 7.58 28.77 -56.16
C MET A 555 6.39 29.73 -56.07
N GLU A 556 5.45 29.68 -57.02
CA GLU A 556 4.25 30.50 -56.98
C GLU A 556 3.20 29.91 -56.03
N LYS A 557 2.59 30.75 -55.18
CA LYS A 557 1.50 30.34 -54.29
C LYS A 557 0.16 30.41 -55.02
N VAL A 558 -0.35 29.24 -55.41
CA VAL A 558 -1.69 29.11 -56.01
C VAL A 558 -2.67 28.60 -54.95
N LYS A 559 -3.79 29.31 -54.76
CA LYS A 559 -4.87 28.84 -53.88
C LYS A 559 -5.50 27.59 -54.48
N ALA A 560 -5.75 26.58 -53.66
CA ALA A 560 -6.63 25.45 -53.97
C ALA A 560 -8.06 25.74 -53.50
N LEU A 561 -8.19 26.40 -52.33
CA LEU A 561 -9.46 26.78 -51.73
C LEU A 561 -9.35 28.15 -51.06
N GLU A 562 -10.39 28.96 -51.22
CA GLU A 562 -10.61 30.22 -50.50
C GLU A 562 -11.99 30.19 -49.86
N ALA A 563 -12.04 30.40 -48.55
CA ALA A 563 -13.26 30.45 -47.77
C ALA A 563 -13.13 31.52 -46.68
N ASN A 564 -14.24 31.83 -46.03
CA ASN A 564 -14.28 32.69 -44.87
C ASN A 564 -15.17 32.05 -43.80
N TYR A 565 -14.74 32.15 -42.54
CA TYR A 565 -15.46 31.60 -41.40
C TYR A 565 -15.97 32.70 -40.49
N GLN A 566 -17.10 32.47 -39.84
CA GLN A 566 -17.58 33.24 -38.71
C GLN A 566 -17.95 32.28 -37.59
N ASN A 567 -17.10 32.20 -36.57
CA ASN A 567 -17.27 31.33 -35.40
C ASN A 567 -17.48 29.86 -35.81
N ASP A 568 -16.51 29.29 -36.53
CA ASP A 568 -16.48 27.92 -37.09
C ASP A 568 -17.53 27.59 -38.15
N ARG A 569 -18.36 28.55 -38.57
CA ARG A 569 -19.32 28.37 -39.67
C ARG A 569 -18.82 29.06 -40.93
N LEU A 570 -18.95 28.42 -42.09
CA LEU A 570 -18.66 29.04 -43.39
C LEU A 570 -19.61 30.22 -43.63
N GLU A 571 -19.05 31.34 -44.08
CA GLU A 571 -19.79 32.59 -44.31
C GLU A 571 -19.23 33.30 -45.54
N GLY A 572 -20.09 33.63 -46.51
CA GLY A 572 -19.70 34.20 -47.79
C GLY A 572 -19.44 33.13 -48.87
N VAL A 573 -18.69 33.49 -49.91
CA VAL A 573 -18.47 32.60 -51.06
C VAL A 573 -17.21 31.74 -50.84
N VAL A 574 -17.39 30.42 -50.91
CA VAL A 574 -16.28 29.47 -51.01
C VAL A 574 -15.90 29.29 -52.47
N ILE A 575 -14.61 29.41 -52.76
CA ILE A 575 -14.06 29.31 -54.12
C ILE A 575 -13.05 28.17 -54.17
N GLU A 576 -13.22 27.28 -55.14
CA GLU A 576 -12.28 26.21 -55.45
C GLU A 576 -11.54 26.50 -56.76
N TYR A 577 -10.25 26.18 -56.79
CA TYR A 577 -9.35 26.49 -57.89
C TYR A 577 -8.67 25.22 -58.39
N LEU A 578 -8.25 25.21 -59.65
CA LEU A 578 -7.29 24.23 -60.18
C LEU A 578 -5.84 24.67 -59.87
N GLU A 579 -4.88 23.75 -60.03
CA GLU A 579 -3.44 24.03 -59.86
C GLU A 579 -2.90 25.15 -60.75
N ASN A 580 -3.58 25.45 -61.88
CA ASN A 580 -3.23 26.56 -62.76
C ASN A 580 -3.84 27.92 -62.34
N GLY A 581 -4.53 27.97 -61.18
CA GLY A 581 -5.15 29.18 -60.63
C GLY A 581 -6.54 29.49 -61.18
N GLN A 582 -7.09 28.65 -62.05
CA GLN A 582 -8.42 28.86 -62.61
C GLN A 582 -9.52 28.45 -61.63
N LYS A 583 -10.55 29.29 -61.45
CA LYS A 583 -11.75 28.95 -60.65
C LYS A 583 -12.51 27.79 -61.26
N VAL A 584 -12.99 26.87 -60.42
CA VAL A 584 -13.84 25.72 -60.79
C VAL A 584 -15.24 25.89 -60.22
N VAL A 585 -15.35 26.31 -58.96
CA VAL A 585 -16.62 26.42 -58.26
C VAL A 585 -16.64 27.66 -57.39
N GLU A 586 -17.77 28.38 -57.37
CA GLU A 586 -18.13 29.38 -56.37
C GLU A 586 -19.42 28.91 -55.68
N THR A 587 -19.40 28.71 -54.36
CA THR A 587 -20.58 28.30 -53.59
C THR A 587 -20.83 29.31 -52.46
N PRO A 588 -21.96 30.02 -52.44
CA PRO A 588 -22.30 30.94 -51.35
C PRO A 588 -22.80 30.18 -50.12
N TYR A 589 -22.31 30.58 -48.95
CA TYR A 589 -22.70 30.05 -47.64
C TYR A 589 -23.20 31.18 -46.74
N VAL A 590 -24.28 30.91 -46.00
CA VAL A 590 -24.79 31.75 -44.92
C VAL A 590 -24.95 30.85 -43.69
N HIS A 591 -24.31 31.24 -42.58
CA HIS A 591 -24.36 30.50 -41.31
C HIS A 591 -23.99 29.01 -41.43
N GLY A 592 -23.06 28.68 -42.33
CA GLY A 592 -22.55 27.33 -42.55
C GLY A 592 -23.36 26.47 -43.52
N MET A 593 -24.48 26.97 -44.06
CA MET A 593 -25.32 26.27 -45.05
C MET A 593 -25.18 26.93 -46.42
N LYS A 594 -25.28 26.16 -47.51
CA LYS A 594 -25.33 26.72 -48.87
C LYS A 594 -26.61 27.53 -49.04
N GLU A 595 -26.46 28.80 -49.40
CA GLU A 595 -27.58 29.73 -49.57
C GLU A 595 -27.25 30.78 -50.64
N GLY A 596 -28.04 30.79 -51.72
CA GLY A 596 -27.82 31.59 -52.92
C GLY A 596 -27.37 30.76 -54.13
N THR A 597 -26.93 31.44 -55.19
CA THR A 597 -26.58 30.79 -56.48
C THR A 597 -25.12 30.37 -56.54
N ALA A 598 -24.86 29.06 -56.53
CA ALA A 598 -23.56 28.49 -56.82
C ALA A 598 -23.25 28.55 -58.33
N LYS A 599 -21.98 28.68 -58.69
CA LYS A 599 -21.51 28.73 -60.09
C LYS A 599 -20.41 27.70 -60.31
N ILE A 600 -20.54 26.92 -61.38
CA ILE A 600 -19.53 25.96 -61.84
C ILE A 600 -18.95 26.50 -63.15
N PHE A 601 -17.62 26.60 -63.20
CA PHE A 601 -16.87 27.19 -64.31
C PHE A 601 -16.23 26.11 -65.19
N GLY A 602 -16.18 26.36 -66.50
CA GLY A 602 -15.42 25.59 -67.48
C GLY A 602 -14.03 26.17 -67.73
N GLY A 603 -13.20 25.47 -68.52
CA GLY A 603 -11.78 25.76 -68.81
C GLY A 603 -11.38 27.17 -69.29
N THR A 604 -12.35 28.05 -69.59
CA THR A 604 -12.13 29.42 -70.09
C THR A 604 -12.81 30.49 -69.24
N ALA A 605 -13.04 30.23 -67.94
CA ALA A 605 -13.82 31.09 -67.02
C ALA A 605 -15.27 31.33 -67.47
N THR A 606 -15.79 30.49 -68.35
CA THR A 606 -17.19 30.44 -68.76
C THR A 606 -18.01 29.73 -67.69
N ILE A 607 -19.19 30.26 -67.35
CA ILE A 607 -20.11 29.58 -66.43
C ILE A 607 -20.78 28.44 -67.20
N LEU A 608 -20.63 27.21 -66.72
CA LEU A 608 -21.26 26.02 -67.28
C LEU A 608 -22.55 25.66 -66.55
N THR A 609 -22.63 25.97 -65.26
CA THR A 609 -23.81 25.67 -64.44
C THR A 609 -23.99 26.73 -63.36
N THR A 610 -25.23 27.13 -63.12
CA THR A 610 -25.65 27.84 -61.92
C THR A 610 -26.68 27.00 -61.17
N ILE A 611 -26.60 26.98 -59.84
CA ILE A 611 -27.48 26.17 -58.98
C ILE A 611 -27.92 27.03 -57.80
N ASP A 612 -29.22 27.28 -57.67
CA ASP A 612 -29.79 27.97 -56.51
C ASP A 612 -29.92 27.01 -55.30
N PHE A 613 -29.39 27.42 -54.15
CA PHE A 613 -29.49 26.72 -52.89
C PHE A 613 -30.24 27.55 -51.83
N TYR A 614 -31.00 26.86 -50.97
CA TYR A 614 -31.55 27.39 -49.72
C TYR A 614 -31.50 26.30 -48.64
N GLY A 615 -30.76 26.54 -47.56
CA GLY A 615 -30.62 25.57 -46.47
C GLY A 615 -30.01 24.24 -46.91
N ASP A 616 -28.88 24.30 -47.63
CA ASP A 616 -28.14 23.15 -48.20
C ASP A 616 -28.85 22.34 -49.29
N LYS A 617 -30.13 22.60 -49.56
CA LYS A 617 -30.92 21.95 -50.61
C LYS A 617 -31.01 22.82 -51.86
N ARG A 618 -31.08 22.21 -53.05
CA ARG A 618 -31.41 22.94 -54.29
C ARG A 618 -32.83 23.47 -54.18
N ASN A 619 -32.99 24.79 -54.31
CA ASN A 619 -34.27 25.46 -54.17
C ASN A 619 -34.26 26.74 -55.01
N GLY A 620 -34.88 26.69 -56.18
CA GLY A 620 -34.77 27.68 -57.24
C GLY A 620 -34.29 27.08 -58.55
N MET A 621 -33.68 27.90 -59.41
CA MET A 621 -33.27 27.49 -60.75
C MET A 621 -31.90 26.81 -60.75
N THR A 622 -31.79 25.74 -61.53
CA THR A 622 -30.52 25.23 -62.04
C THR A 622 -30.46 25.53 -63.53
N ILE A 623 -29.45 26.29 -63.94
CA ILE A 623 -29.25 26.66 -65.34
C ILE A 623 -27.93 26.07 -65.82
N GLU A 624 -27.98 25.34 -66.92
CA GLU A 624 -26.82 24.80 -67.60
C GLU A 624 -26.60 25.48 -68.94
N TYR A 625 -25.33 25.70 -69.27
CA TYR A 625 -24.90 26.36 -70.48
C TYR A 625 -24.02 25.43 -71.32
N TYR A 626 -24.10 25.58 -72.63
CA TYR A 626 -23.10 25.02 -73.53
C TYR A 626 -21.72 25.68 -73.29
N PRO A 627 -20.60 25.04 -73.69
CA PRO A 627 -19.26 25.63 -73.54
C PRO A 627 -19.06 26.99 -74.24
N ASN A 628 -19.93 27.36 -75.19
CA ASN A 628 -19.94 28.66 -75.85
C ASN A 628 -20.76 29.73 -75.10
N GLY A 629 -21.32 29.42 -73.93
CA GLY A 629 -22.16 30.31 -73.12
C GLY A 629 -23.64 30.35 -73.52
N ALA A 630 -24.06 29.64 -74.56
CA ALA A 630 -25.48 29.57 -74.93
C ALA A 630 -26.27 28.73 -73.91
N LEU A 631 -27.50 29.15 -73.60
CA LEU A 631 -28.41 28.42 -72.72
C LEU A 631 -28.64 27.00 -73.25
N TYR A 632 -28.44 26.00 -72.39
CA TYR A 632 -28.70 24.60 -72.73
C TYR A 632 -29.95 24.09 -72.03
N ARG A 633 -30.06 24.30 -70.72
CA ARG A 633 -31.15 23.75 -69.91
C ARG A 633 -31.45 24.60 -68.70
N GLU A 634 -32.72 24.69 -68.38
CA GLU A 634 -33.28 25.36 -67.20
C GLU A 634 -34.17 24.35 -66.47
N THR A 635 -33.88 24.08 -65.19
CA THR A 635 -34.67 23.17 -64.35
C THR A 635 -34.92 23.85 -63.00
N TYR A 636 -36.19 24.03 -62.63
CA TYR A 636 -36.55 24.51 -61.30
C TYR A 636 -36.60 23.36 -60.29
N TYR A 637 -36.07 23.59 -59.09
CA TYR A 637 -36.06 22.64 -57.98
C TYR A 637 -36.75 23.25 -56.76
N PHE A 638 -37.50 22.45 -56.01
CA PHE A 638 -38.01 22.78 -54.68
C PHE A 638 -37.60 21.68 -53.69
N GLU A 639 -36.75 22.02 -52.73
CA GLU A 639 -36.15 21.06 -51.79
C GLU A 639 -35.55 19.81 -52.47
N ASP A 640 -34.60 20.03 -53.39
CA ASP A 640 -33.88 19.00 -54.17
C ASP A 640 -34.69 18.21 -55.20
N ARG A 641 -36.00 18.42 -55.30
CA ARG A 641 -36.90 17.77 -56.27
C ARG A 641 -37.24 18.71 -57.42
N LYS A 642 -37.31 18.22 -58.65
CA LYS A 642 -37.77 19.00 -59.81
C LYS A 642 -39.24 19.38 -59.64
N GLU A 643 -39.55 20.64 -59.88
CA GLU A 643 -40.88 21.21 -59.74
C GLU A 643 -41.12 22.23 -60.88
N GLY A 644 -42.26 22.21 -61.55
CA GLY A 644 -42.53 23.05 -62.71
C GLY A 644 -41.84 22.58 -64.00
N GLU A 645 -41.65 23.49 -64.95
CA GLU A 645 -41.14 23.16 -66.29
C GLU A 645 -39.61 23.06 -66.35
N GLU A 646 -39.10 21.93 -66.84
CA GLU A 646 -37.75 21.83 -67.37
C GLU A 646 -37.74 22.23 -68.84
N ARG A 647 -36.93 23.24 -69.19
CA ARG A 647 -36.78 23.72 -70.56
C ARG A 647 -35.39 23.41 -71.06
N SER A 648 -35.27 22.86 -72.26
CA SER A 648 -33.98 22.67 -72.93
C SER A 648 -33.95 23.37 -74.28
N TYR A 649 -32.76 23.73 -74.74
CA TYR A 649 -32.53 24.55 -75.92
C TYR A 649 -31.47 23.91 -76.82
N HIS A 650 -31.65 24.03 -78.14
CA HIS A 650 -30.64 23.66 -79.11
C HIS A 650 -29.50 24.69 -79.12
N LYS A 651 -28.32 24.30 -79.61
CA LYS A 651 -27.16 25.23 -79.75
C LYS A 651 -27.42 26.50 -80.57
N ASN A 652 -28.48 26.53 -81.39
CA ASN A 652 -28.90 27.70 -82.15
C ASN A 652 -29.86 28.64 -81.39
N GLY A 653 -30.19 28.33 -80.12
CA GLY A 653 -31.09 29.10 -79.27
C GLY A 653 -32.56 28.72 -79.37
N ASN A 654 -32.94 27.87 -80.33
CA ASN A 654 -34.33 27.41 -80.45
C ASN A 654 -34.68 26.47 -79.30
N LEU A 655 -35.90 26.59 -78.77
CA LEU A 655 -36.45 25.68 -77.77
C LEU A 655 -36.39 24.24 -78.29
N ALA A 656 -35.80 23.34 -77.52
CA ALA A 656 -35.65 21.92 -77.84
C ALA A 656 -36.69 21.08 -77.11
N SER A 657 -36.99 21.38 -75.84
CA SER A 657 -38.05 20.71 -75.11
C SER A 657 -38.60 21.50 -73.92
N VAL A 658 -39.81 21.17 -73.52
CA VAL A 658 -40.47 21.57 -72.27
C VAL A 658 -41.04 20.32 -71.63
N PHE A 659 -40.61 19.98 -70.41
CA PHE A 659 -41.10 18.84 -69.65
C PHE A 659 -41.58 19.32 -68.27
N PRO A 660 -42.88 19.30 -67.98
CA PRO A 660 -43.39 19.74 -66.69
C PRO A 660 -43.26 18.63 -65.65
N TYR A 661 -42.81 19.00 -64.45
CA TYR A 661 -42.59 18.12 -63.31
C TYR A 661 -43.39 18.59 -62.09
N GLU A 662 -43.87 17.66 -61.28
CA GLU A 662 -44.37 17.88 -59.93
C GLU A 662 -43.75 16.79 -59.04
N ASN A 663 -43.04 17.18 -57.99
CA ASN A 663 -42.32 16.24 -57.10
C ASN A 663 -41.47 15.19 -57.84
N ASP A 664 -40.59 15.62 -58.76
CA ASP A 664 -39.73 14.78 -59.63
C ASP A 664 -40.46 13.90 -60.68
N GLN A 665 -41.79 13.92 -60.72
CA GLN A 665 -42.59 13.14 -61.67
C GLN A 665 -43.11 14.01 -62.80
N LEU A 666 -43.13 13.51 -64.05
CA LEU A 666 -43.73 14.26 -65.15
C LEU A 666 -45.23 14.47 -64.89
N ASN A 667 -45.69 15.71 -64.90
CA ASN A 667 -47.10 16.05 -64.70
C ASN A 667 -47.49 17.25 -65.58
N GLY A 668 -48.31 17.01 -66.60
CA GLY A 668 -48.71 17.99 -67.61
C GLY A 668 -48.25 17.64 -69.04
N LEU A 669 -48.31 18.62 -69.94
CA LEU A 669 -47.97 18.46 -71.36
C LEU A 669 -46.46 18.61 -71.59
N ALA A 670 -45.79 17.50 -71.89
CA ALA A 670 -44.40 17.49 -72.35
C ALA A 670 -44.31 17.68 -73.86
N GLN A 671 -43.36 18.49 -74.34
CA GLN A 671 -43.19 18.81 -75.76
C GLN A 671 -41.71 18.87 -76.15
N SER A 672 -41.41 18.50 -77.40
CA SER A 672 -40.07 18.66 -77.98
C SER A 672 -40.12 19.12 -79.44
N TRP A 673 -39.15 19.95 -79.82
CA TRP A 673 -38.99 20.51 -81.16
C TRP A 673 -37.62 20.17 -81.75
N ASN A 674 -37.55 20.05 -83.07
CA ASN A 674 -36.28 19.90 -83.76
C ASN A 674 -35.54 21.26 -83.91
N LYS A 675 -34.31 21.23 -84.43
CA LYS A 675 -33.47 22.44 -84.61
C LYS A 675 -34.12 23.51 -85.49
N LYS A 676 -35.07 23.15 -86.36
CA LYS A 676 -35.80 24.07 -87.26
C LYS A 676 -37.03 24.70 -86.59
N GLY A 677 -37.40 24.27 -85.39
CA GLY A 677 -38.56 24.76 -84.65
C GLY A 677 -39.86 23.99 -84.93
N PHE A 678 -39.81 22.87 -85.67
CA PHE A 678 -40.99 22.03 -85.84
C PHE A 678 -41.19 21.16 -84.60
N LEU A 679 -42.43 21.11 -84.09
CA LEU A 679 -42.82 20.18 -83.03
C LEU A 679 -42.63 18.76 -83.54
N VAL A 680 -41.89 17.94 -82.80
CA VAL A 680 -41.60 16.53 -83.14
C VAL A 680 -42.19 15.54 -82.15
N PHE A 681 -42.59 16.02 -80.97
CA PHE A 681 -43.15 15.21 -79.91
C PHE A 681 -44.04 16.06 -78.99
N GLU A 682 -45.19 15.53 -78.61
CA GLU A 682 -45.96 16.01 -77.46
C GLU A 682 -46.61 14.83 -76.72
N ALA A 683 -46.72 14.90 -75.40
CA ALA A 683 -47.37 13.88 -74.59
C ALA A 683 -47.87 14.45 -73.26
N GLU A 684 -49.10 14.11 -72.88
CA GLU A 684 -49.67 14.45 -71.58
C GLU A 684 -49.31 13.39 -70.53
N TYR A 685 -48.93 13.84 -69.34
CA TYR A 685 -48.55 13.00 -68.21
C TYR A 685 -49.35 13.36 -66.96
N VAL A 686 -49.64 12.37 -66.13
CA VAL A 686 -50.15 12.53 -64.76
C VAL A 686 -49.38 11.55 -63.87
N ASP A 687 -48.81 12.03 -62.76
CA ASP A 687 -48.01 11.24 -61.80
C ASP A 687 -46.90 10.39 -62.47
N GLY A 688 -46.25 10.94 -63.50
CA GLY A 688 -45.16 10.29 -64.23
C GLY A 688 -45.59 9.30 -65.32
N LEU A 689 -46.89 9.01 -65.44
CA LEU A 689 -47.45 8.07 -66.43
C LEU A 689 -48.09 8.84 -67.60
N ARG A 690 -48.00 8.33 -68.84
CA ARG A 690 -48.71 8.95 -69.97
C ARG A 690 -50.22 8.89 -69.72
N HIS A 691 -50.89 10.03 -69.78
CA HIS A 691 -52.32 10.16 -69.52
C HIS A 691 -52.89 11.28 -70.37
N GLY A 692 -53.67 10.93 -71.37
CA GLY A 692 -54.21 11.84 -72.38
C GLY A 692 -53.50 11.71 -73.74
N LYS A 693 -53.35 12.81 -74.45
CA LYS A 693 -52.87 12.83 -75.84
C LYS A 693 -51.37 12.54 -75.93
N PHE A 694 -50.97 11.74 -76.92
CA PHE A 694 -49.58 11.45 -77.25
C PHE A 694 -49.38 11.55 -78.76
N CYS A 695 -48.50 12.44 -79.20
CA CYS A 695 -48.20 12.65 -80.60
C CYS A 695 -46.70 12.62 -80.91
N LYS A 696 -46.37 12.08 -82.07
CA LYS A 696 -45.06 12.23 -82.72
C LYS A 696 -45.27 12.83 -84.09
N TYR A 697 -44.29 13.60 -84.54
CA TYR A 697 -44.30 14.24 -85.86
C TYR A 697 -43.02 13.93 -86.61
N TYR A 698 -43.09 14.05 -87.93
CA TYR A 698 -41.92 14.05 -88.79
C TYR A 698 -41.12 15.36 -88.65
N GLU A 699 -39.91 15.37 -89.19
CA GLU A 699 -38.98 16.53 -89.16
C GLU A 699 -39.53 17.79 -89.87
N ASP A 700 -40.59 17.67 -90.69
CA ASP A 700 -41.29 18.76 -91.35
C ASP A 700 -42.55 19.22 -90.60
N GLY A 701 -42.80 18.68 -89.40
CA GLY A 701 -43.95 19.01 -88.55
C GLY A 701 -45.24 18.27 -88.90
N LYS A 702 -45.25 17.38 -89.90
CA LYS A 702 -46.43 16.55 -90.21
C LYS A 702 -46.63 15.48 -89.15
N LEU A 703 -47.89 15.27 -88.75
CA LEU A 703 -48.26 14.24 -87.77
C LEU A 703 -47.82 12.85 -88.26
N LEU A 704 -47.05 12.14 -87.45
CA LEU A 704 -46.57 10.77 -87.71
C LEU A 704 -47.41 9.76 -86.91
N LEU A 705 -47.74 10.12 -85.68
CA LEU A 705 -48.43 9.25 -84.74
C LEU A 705 -49.28 10.10 -83.80
N GLU A 706 -50.52 9.67 -83.58
CA GLU A 706 -51.41 10.16 -82.53
C GLU A 706 -51.98 8.96 -81.78
N GLU A 707 -51.89 9.01 -80.46
CA GLU A 707 -52.30 7.98 -79.52
C GLU A 707 -52.97 8.66 -78.32
N THR A 708 -53.86 7.96 -77.63
CA THR A 708 -54.40 8.39 -76.33
C THR A 708 -54.04 7.35 -75.29
N PHE A 709 -53.62 7.79 -74.11
CA PHE A 709 -53.22 6.91 -73.01
C PHE A 709 -54.06 7.18 -71.76
N VAL A 710 -54.27 6.17 -70.94
CA VAL A 710 -54.77 6.31 -69.56
C VAL A 710 -53.81 5.53 -68.66
N ALA A 711 -53.02 6.23 -67.85
CA ALA A 711 -52.02 5.64 -66.96
C ALA A 711 -51.10 4.63 -67.69
N ASP A 712 -50.41 5.09 -68.74
CA ASP A 712 -49.51 4.33 -69.61
C ASP A 712 -50.13 3.21 -70.45
N GLN A 713 -51.43 2.96 -70.33
CA GLN A 713 -52.16 2.02 -71.18
C GLN A 713 -52.74 2.76 -72.39
N LEU A 714 -52.51 2.23 -73.59
CA LEU A 714 -53.06 2.79 -74.82
C LEU A 714 -54.58 2.57 -74.85
N GLU A 715 -55.33 3.65 -75.05
CA GLU A 715 -56.79 3.70 -74.93
C GLU A 715 -57.36 4.47 -76.14
N GLY A 716 -58.39 3.93 -76.79
CA GLY A 716 -59.03 4.58 -77.94
C GLY A 716 -58.26 4.42 -79.26
N GLU A 717 -58.36 5.41 -80.14
CA GLU A 717 -57.81 5.34 -81.50
C GLU A 717 -56.32 5.72 -81.54
N LYS A 718 -55.49 4.81 -82.04
CA LYS A 718 -54.13 5.07 -82.50
C LYS A 718 -54.16 5.36 -84.00
N ARG A 719 -53.70 6.55 -84.39
CA ARG A 719 -53.58 6.98 -85.79
C ARG A 719 -52.12 7.08 -86.15
N LYS A 720 -51.68 6.33 -87.16
CA LYS A 720 -50.32 6.40 -87.69
C LYS A 720 -50.37 6.84 -89.14
N TYR A 721 -49.54 7.83 -89.49
CA TYR A 721 -49.50 8.40 -90.83
C TYR A 721 -48.17 8.04 -91.51
N ASN A 722 -48.18 7.86 -92.83
CA ASN A 722 -46.97 7.86 -93.64
C ASN A 722 -46.60 9.29 -94.10
N LYS A 723 -45.49 9.46 -94.82
CA LYS A 723 -45.02 10.78 -95.28
C LYS A 723 -45.94 11.41 -96.33
N GLU A 724 -46.67 10.57 -97.06
CA GLU A 724 -47.63 10.95 -98.11
C GLU A 724 -49.01 11.32 -97.54
N GLY A 725 -49.23 11.17 -96.23
CA GLY A 725 -50.47 11.53 -95.53
C GLY A 725 -51.52 10.41 -95.45
N ALA A 726 -51.23 9.21 -95.95
CA ALA A 726 -52.10 8.05 -95.76
C ALA A 726 -52.06 7.62 -94.28
N MET A 727 -53.24 7.30 -93.72
CA MET A 727 -53.44 7.03 -92.30
C MET A 727 -53.89 5.59 -92.07
N THR A 728 -53.32 4.93 -91.06
CA THR A 728 -53.83 3.68 -90.48
C THR A 728 -54.38 3.95 -89.09
N VAL A 729 -55.59 3.47 -88.80
CA VAL A 729 -56.26 3.63 -87.50
C VAL A 729 -56.39 2.29 -86.80
N SER A 730 -55.88 2.17 -85.59
CA SER A 730 -55.99 0.98 -84.75
C SER A 730 -56.72 1.34 -83.45
N LEU A 731 -57.76 0.60 -83.08
CA LEU A 731 -58.53 0.84 -81.85
C LEU A 731 -58.01 -0.03 -80.71
N TYR A 732 -57.80 0.56 -79.53
CA TYR A 732 -57.29 -0.08 -78.33
C TYR A 732 -58.22 0.14 -77.12
N GLU A 733 -58.25 -0.83 -76.20
CA GLU A 733 -58.91 -0.73 -74.90
C GLU A 733 -58.03 -1.46 -73.86
N GLY A 734 -57.66 -0.77 -72.78
CA GLY A 734 -56.77 -1.30 -71.74
C GLY A 734 -55.43 -1.82 -72.28
N GLY A 735 -54.87 -1.14 -73.29
CA GLY A 735 -53.61 -1.52 -73.95
C GLY A 735 -53.70 -2.67 -74.95
N LYS A 736 -54.88 -3.29 -75.16
CA LYS A 736 -55.07 -4.40 -76.12
C LYS A 736 -55.63 -3.89 -77.44
N LEU A 737 -55.09 -4.38 -78.55
CA LEU A 737 -55.58 -4.06 -79.90
C LEU A 737 -56.91 -4.77 -80.17
N LEU A 738 -57.96 -4.00 -80.50
CA LEU A 738 -59.28 -4.54 -80.85
C LEU A 738 -59.43 -4.75 -82.36
N LYS A 739 -59.05 -3.74 -83.17
CA LYS A 739 -59.14 -3.79 -84.64
C LYS A 739 -58.22 -2.76 -85.29
N THR A 740 -57.83 -3.00 -86.55
CA THR A 740 -57.08 -2.06 -87.39
C THR A 740 -57.83 -1.82 -88.69
N VAL A 741 -57.95 -0.56 -89.08
CA VAL A 741 -58.52 -0.08 -90.34
C VAL A 741 -57.40 0.55 -91.15
N HIS A 742 -57.20 0.06 -92.38
CA HIS A 742 -56.16 0.51 -93.31
C HIS A 742 -56.62 1.64 -94.21
#